data_AF-A0A060XYS1-F1
#
_entry.id   AF-A0A060XYS1-F1
#
_cell.length_a   1.000
_cell.length_b   1.000
_cell.length_c   1.000
_cell.angle_alpha   90.00
_cell.angle_beta   90.00
_cell.angle_gamma   90.00
#
_symmetry.space_group_name_H-M   'P 1'
#
loop_
_entity.id
_entity.type
_entity.pdbx_description
1 polymer ?
#
loop_
_entity_poly.entity_id
_entity_poly.type
_entity_poly.pdbx_seq_one_letter_code
_entity_poly.pdbx_strand_id
1 'polypeptide(L)'
;TCGPLWAQKCGSQYYYPGICAEVSPLFNPLSSFSPALQTCGGPMDIAIVLDGSNSIYPWPPVVAFLKKLLENLDIGPDNTQVSIIQYAVDPDFEFYLNSYKTKDSIIAAAANIPQKSGLETNTFRAIEFARRQAFLPTNGARPGASKVMVVVTDGESHDKGLKDDVIGKCEQEKITRFGIAVLGYYIRNDIDTKNLIAEIKSIASTPTDRYFFNVSAEEALLEIAGTLGDRIFNIEGTGKGGDFQMEMSQVGFSAHQTKKQNMMMLGAVGAYGWSGTVVHYTPQKSDIFPKTAFENILEDRNHSSLLGYSVTTLNDGSTEYYVAGAPRSNHTGQVIVYIINSKGQPTVIDSQRGDQIGSYYGSVLCPLDVDKDGVSDILLVGAPMFMNEQKKETGKVYLLSFTKVSHTYCTLLHFYCTVLYCTVTYCSLLYCIVLYSTVLYCTVIYYSLLYCTLRYSEISTAALILHIQHPSLQLATGTSCNKHSNWTVLSPSLHSKTQSWTLLLTVVAALRDVLLSLPSCPLCCSLCPTMSRGLAVVTARATFNPDKVNILSKTCRVSGRLVSCFNTTVCFSATFRPKIPVGPVALRYNLTLDADLQSSRVTSRGQFSNSERVLQKDIRVSTRELCDTYEVFVQVKIDNMK
;
A
#
# COMPACT_ATOMS: atom_id res chain seq x y z
N THR A 1 6.88 9.38 -12.18
CA THR A 1 5.58 8.66 -12.17
C THR A 1 5.84 7.17 -12.31
N CYS A 2 4.97 6.29 -11.80
CA CYS A 2 5.15 4.85 -11.88
C CYS A 2 3.86 4.12 -12.24
N GLY A 3 3.98 3.02 -12.98
CA GLY A 3 2.95 2.06 -13.34
C GLY A 3 3.32 0.67 -12.82
N PRO A 4 2.98 0.33 -11.56
CA PRO A 4 3.37 -0.94 -10.95
C PRO A 4 2.69 -2.17 -11.57
N LEU A 5 1.61 -1.97 -12.31
CA LEU A 5 0.88 -3.02 -13.03
C LEU A 5 1.25 -3.10 -14.52
N TRP A 6 2.35 -2.45 -14.92
CA TRP A 6 2.90 -2.67 -16.25
C TRP A 6 3.31 -4.15 -16.39
N ALA A 7 2.78 -4.80 -17.43
CA ALA A 7 2.92 -6.22 -17.63
C ALA A 7 3.86 -6.54 -18.80
N GLN A 8 4.79 -7.45 -18.58
CA GLN A 8 5.61 -8.10 -19.60
C GLN A 8 5.06 -9.50 -19.83
N LYS A 9 4.73 -9.84 -21.07
CA LYS A 9 4.31 -11.19 -21.42
C LYS A 9 5.53 -12.09 -21.60
N CYS A 10 5.59 -13.21 -20.87
CA CYS A 10 6.62 -14.24 -20.96
C CYS A 10 5.94 -15.60 -21.20
N GLY A 11 6.00 -16.12 -22.43
CA GLY A 11 5.22 -17.29 -22.83
C GLY A 11 3.72 -17.05 -22.68
N SER A 12 3.06 -17.87 -21.87
CA SER A 12 1.63 -17.74 -21.51
C SER A 12 1.39 -16.84 -20.28
N GLN A 13 2.41 -16.46 -19.51
CA GLN A 13 2.27 -15.66 -18.28
C GLN A 13 2.49 -14.16 -18.51
N TYR A 14 1.97 -13.35 -17.57
CA TYR A 14 2.22 -11.92 -17.46
C TYR A 14 2.98 -11.63 -16.17
N TYR A 15 4.16 -11.04 -16.31
CA TYR A 15 4.99 -10.55 -15.22
C TYR A 15 4.77 -9.09 -15.01
N TYR A 16 4.72 -8.67 -13.74
CA TYR A 16 4.44 -7.30 -13.36
C TYR A 16 5.65 -6.72 -12.61
N PRO A 17 6.80 -6.50 -13.29
CA PRO A 17 7.98 -5.93 -12.64
C PRO A 17 7.80 -4.44 -12.30
N GLY A 18 6.82 -3.78 -12.92
CA GLY A 18 6.55 -2.35 -12.76
C GLY A 18 7.49 -1.46 -13.59
N ILE A 19 6.99 -0.30 -14.02
CA ILE A 19 7.76 0.68 -14.79
C ILE A 19 7.63 2.06 -14.17
N CYS A 20 8.70 2.85 -14.16
CA CYS A 20 8.66 4.24 -13.76
C CYS A 20 9.19 5.13 -14.88
N ALA A 21 8.73 6.38 -14.92
CA ALA A 21 9.18 7.39 -15.86
C ALA A 21 9.44 8.70 -15.15
N GLU A 22 10.56 9.33 -15.50
CA GLU A 22 10.84 10.70 -15.14
C GLU A 22 10.00 11.64 -15.99
N VAL A 23 9.57 12.74 -15.39
CA VAL A 23 8.71 13.72 -16.04
C VAL A 23 9.28 15.11 -15.77
N SER A 24 9.41 15.91 -16.83
CA SER A 24 9.86 17.29 -16.71
C SER A 24 8.85 18.16 -15.93
N PRO A 25 9.22 19.36 -15.47
CA PRO A 25 8.30 20.31 -14.85
C PRO A 25 7.11 20.71 -15.76
N LEU A 26 7.23 20.50 -17.07
CA LEU A 26 6.18 20.74 -18.07
C LEU A 26 5.35 19.49 -18.37
N PHE A 27 5.46 18.44 -17.56
CA PHE A 27 4.78 17.16 -17.72
C PHE A 27 5.17 16.35 -18.98
N ASN A 28 6.27 16.72 -19.67
CA ASN A 28 6.81 15.90 -20.76
C ASN A 28 7.54 14.67 -20.21
N PRO A 29 7.29 13.46 -20.75
CA PRO A 29 8.01 12.25 -20.36
C PRO A 29 9.48 12.35 -20.78
N LEU A 30 10.37 11.94 -19.89
CA LEU A 30 11.81 11.83 -20.12
C LEU A 30 12.17 10.35 -20.30
N SER A 31 13.12 9.83 -19.51
CA SER A 31 13.48 8.42 -19.51
C SER A 31 12.52 7.58 -18.69
N SER A 32 12.18 6.41 -19.23
CA SER A 32 11.50 5.33 -18.50
C SER A 32 12.50 4.26 -18.08
N PHE A 33 12.26 3.65 -16.93
CA PHE A 33 13.13 2.63 -16.37
C PHE A 33 12.30 1.57 -15.61
N SER A 34 12.80 0.33 -15.59
CA SER A 34 12.20 -0.80 -14.89
C SER A 34 13.32 -1.57 -14.19
N PRO A 35 13.64 -1.24 -12.92
CA PRO A 35 14.81 -1.79 -12.23
C PRO A 35 14.75 -3.31 -12.05
N ALA A 36 13.54 -3.86 -11.94
CA ALA A 36 13.30 -5.27 -11.69
C ALA A 36 12.83 -6.04 -12.94
N LEU A 37 13.08 -5.50 -14.14
CA LEU A 37 12.73 -6.20 -15.38
C LEU A 37 13.42 -7.55 -15.42
N GLN A 38 12.63 -8.63 -15.44
CA GLN A 38 13.17 -9.98 -15.57
C GLN A 38 13.27 -10.34 -17.06
N THR A 39 14.36 -10.97 -17.44
CA THR A 39 14.40 -11.66 -18.74
C THR A 39 13.44 -12.84 -18.64
N CYS A 40 12.49 -12.94 -19.57
CA CYS A 40 11.64 -14.13 -19.66
C CYS A 40 12.54 -15.39 -19.70
N GLY A 41 12.15 -16.44 -18.98
CA GLY A 41 12.86 -17.71 -19.03
C GLY A 41 13.07 -18.18 -20.47
N GLY A 42 14.22 -18.82 -20.70
CA GLY A 42 14.59 -19.34 -22.01
C GLY A 42 13.74 -20.55 -22.43
N PRO A 43 13.98 -21.09 -23.64
CA PRO A 43 13.31 -22.30 -24.12
C PRO A 43 13.39 -23.45 -23.10
N MET A 44 12.39 -24.34 -23.08
CA MET A 44 12.38 -25.50 -22.18
C MET A 44 12.29 -26.82 -22.94
N ASP A 45 13.12 -27.78 -22.57
CA ASP A 45 13.10 -29.14 -23.10
C ASP A 45 12.63 -30.09 -22.00
N ILE A 46 11.51 -30.77 -22.23
CA ILE A 46 10.88 -31.68 -21.27
C ILE A 46 10.99 -33.12 -21.78
N ALA A 47 11.54 -34.01 -20.96
CA ALA A 47 11.52 -35.46 -21.19
C ALA A 47 10.55 -36.13 -20.22
N ILE A 48 9.44 -36.66 -20.73
CA ILE A 48 8.48 -37.43 -19.94
C ILE A 48 8.86 -38.91 -20.04
N VAL A 49 9.20 -39.51 -18.90
CA VAL A 49 9.64 -40.89 -18.77
C VAL A 49 8.52 -41.68 -18.08
N LEU A 50 7.86 -42.53 -18.85
CA LEU A 50 6.65 -43.26 -18.43
C LEU A 50 6.95 -44.73 -18.22
N ASP A 51 6.60 -45.23 -17.05
CA ASP A 51 6.49 -46.66 -16.84
C ASP A 51 5.37 -47.20 -17.74
N GLY A 52 5.69 -48.20 -18.56
CA GLY A 52 4.79 -48.95 -19.43
C GLY A 52 4.86 -50.45 -19.17
N SER A 53 5.36 -50.86 -18.01
CA SER A 53 5.38 -52.25 -17.53
C SER A 53 3.95 -52.78 -17.32
N ASN A 54 3.82 -54.06 -17.00
CA ASN A 54 2.52 -54.70 -16.82
C ASN A 54 1.82 -54.33 -15.48
N SER A 55 2.51 -53.71 -14.52
CA SER A 55 1.92 -53.32 -13.23
C SER A 55 1.02 -52.09 -13.35
N ILE A 56 1.41 -51.13 -14.19
CA ILE A 56 0.65 -49.90 -14.41
C ILE A 56 -0.58 -50.17 -15.29
N TYR A 57 -1.69 -50.48 -14.64
CA TYR A 57 -2.94 -50.84 -15.28
C TYR A 57 -4.14 -50.28 -14.51
N PRO A 58 -5.13 -49.68 -15.20
CA PRO A 58 -5.30 -49.63 -16.66
C PRO A 58 -4.48 -48.51 -17.34
N TRP A 59 -4.10 -48.70 -18.62
CA TRP A 59 -3.30 -47.73 -19.40
C TRP A 59 -4.02 -46.43 -19.83
N PRO A 60 -5.33 -46.44 -20.20
CA PRO A 60 -6.00 -45.23 -20.69
C PRO A 60 -5.93 -43.98 -19.78
N PRO A 61 -5.99 -44.09 -18.44
CA PRO A 61 -5.73 -42.95 -17.55
C PRO A 61 -4.35 -42.29 -17.71
N VAL A 62 -3.31 -43.06 -18.00
CA VAL A 62 -1.94 -42.54 -18.23
C VAL A 62 -1.92 -41.68 -19.49
N VAL A 63 -2.56 -42.15 -20.57
CA VAL A 63 -2.72 -41.38 -21.82
C VAL A 63 -3.55 -40.13 -21.59
N ALA A 64 -4.62 -40.22 -20.79
CA ALA A 64 -5.46 -39.06 -20.45
C ALA A 64 -4.66 -38.02 -19.65
N PHE A 65 -3.83 -38.45 -18.70
CA PHE A 65 -2.88 -37.61 -17.97
C PHE A 65 -1.90 -36.89 -18.91
N LEU A 66 -1.28 -37.61 -19.85
CA LEU A 66 -0.37 -37.01 -20.82
C LEU A 66 -1.05 -35.92 -21.64
N LYS A 67 -2.23 -36.21 -22.18
CA LYS A 67 -3.01 -35.21 -22.94
C LYS A 67 -3.27 -33.97 -22.10
N LYS A 68 -3.72 -34.15 -20.86
CA LYS A 68 -4.04 -33.05 -19.96
C LYS A 68 -2.82 -32.21 -19.58
N LEU A 69 -1.67 -32.86 -19.37
CA LEU A 69 -0.41 -32.18 -19.11
C LEU A 69 0.04 -31.36 -20.34
N LEU A 70 0.01 -31.96 -21.54
CA LEU A 70 0.39 -31.31 -22.80
C LEU A 70 -0.54 -30.14 -23.17
N GLU A 71 -1.83 -30.23 -22.86
CA GLU A 71 -2.79 -29.13 -23.05
C GLU A 71 -2.36 -27.86 -22.32
N ASN A 72 -1.85 -28.02 -21.11
CA ASN A 72 -1.42 -26.89 -20.30
C ASN A 72 -0.12 -26.28 -20.83
N LEU A 73 0.75 -27.06 -21.51
CA LEU A 73 2.09 -26.64 -21.96
C LEU A 73 2.11 -25.64 -23.12
N ASP A 74 3.01 -24.65 -23.12
CA ASP A 74 3.19 -23.73 -24.27
C ASP A 74 4.14 -24.35 -25.32
N ILE A 75 3.61 -25.37 -26.02
CA ILE A 75 4.40 -26.20 -26.94
C ILE A 75 4.68 -25.47 -28.25
N GLY A 76 5.96 -25.30 -28.56
CA GLY A 76 6.43 -24.69 -29.80
C GLY A 76 7.96 -24.76 -29.94
N PRO A 77 8.49 -24.59 -31.17
CA PRO A 77 9.93 -24.70 -31.44
C PRO A 77 10.77 -23.64 -30.69
N ASP A 78 10.18 -22.49 -30.38
CA ASP A 78 10.84 -21.38 -29.66
C ASP A 78 10.49 -21.37 -28.16
N ASN A 79 9.49 -22.16 -27.74
CA ASN A 79 8.98 -22.21 -26.37
C ASN A 79 9.34 -23.57 -25.74
N THR A 80 8.34 -24.44 -25.50
CA THR A 80 8.53 -25.76 -24.90
C THR A 80 8.54 -26.88 -25.94
N GLN A 81 9.56 -27.74 -25.87
CA GLN A 81 9.65 -28.97 -26.65
C GLN A 81 9.53 -30.17 -25.71
N VAL A 82 8.80 -31.21 -26.14
CA VAL A 82 8.51 -32.38 -25.31
C VAL A 82 8.93 -33.65 -26.02
N SER A 83 9.65 -34.50 -25.29
CA SER A 83 9.99 -35.86 -25.66
C SER A 83 9.26 -36.82 -24.72
N ILE A 84 8.76 -37.93 -25.27
CA ILE A 84 8.09 -38.97 -24.50
C ILE A 84 8.89 -40.26 -24.67
N ILE A 85 9.23 -40.87 -23.55
CA ILE A 85 9.98 -42.12 -23.44
C ILE A 85 9.11 -43.07 -22.62
N GLN A 86 8.96 -44.30 -23.10
CA GLN A 86 8.28 -45.36 -22.38
C GLN A 86 9.30 -46.45 -21.99
N TYR A 87 9.20 -47.00 -20.79
CA TYR A 87 10.10 -48.05 -20.33
C TYR A 87 9.38 -49.20 -19.63
N ALA A 88 10.01 -50.36 -19.66
CA ALA A 88 9.70 -51.50 -18.79
C ALA A 88 11.03 -52.20 -18.48
N VAL A 89 11.38 -53.24 -19.25
CA VAL A 89 12.72 -53.86 -19.23
C VAL A 89 13.76 -52.91 -19.85
N ASP A 90 13.47 -52.39 -21.05
CA ASP A 90 14.29 -51.41 -21.76
C ASP A 90 13.50 -50.13 -22.05
N PRO A 91 14.15 -48.95 -22.04
CA PRO A 91 13.53 -47.68 -22.43
C PRO A 91 13.58 -47.45 -23.95
N ASP A 92 12.49 -46.93 -24.52
CA ASP A 92 12.41 -46.53 -25.93
C ASP A 92 11.73 -45.17 -26.09
N PHE A 93 12.04 -44.47 -27.18
CA PHE A 93 11.35 -43.22 -27.54
C PHE A 93 10.00 -43.50 -28.17
N GLU A 94 8.97 -42.85 -27.65
CA GLU A 94 7.75 -42.60 -28.40
C GLU A 94 7.98 -41.40 -29.32
N PHE A 95 8.47 -40.28 -28.75
CA PHE A 95 8.74 -39.04 -29.48
C PHE A 95 10.05 -38.38 -29.03
N TYR A 96 10.85 -37.88 -29.98
CA TYR A 96 11.95 -36.94 -29.76
C TYR A 96 11.46 -35.50 -29.58
N LEU A 97 12.26 -34.60 -29.01
CA LEU A 97 11.91 -33.19 -28.75
C LEU A 97 11.52 -32.42 -30.03
N ASN A 98 12.12 -32.77 -31.17
CA ASN A 98 11.87 -32.16 -32.46
C ASN A 98 10.81 -32.87 -33.32
N SER A 99 10.15 -33.92 -32.80
CA SER A 99 9.19 -34.72 -33.58
C SER A 99 7.93 -33.92 -33.94
N TYR A 100 7.48 -33.05 -33.03
CA TYR A 100 6.28 -32.23 -33.20
C TYR A 100 6.58 -30.77 -32.92
N LYS A 101 5.97 -29.88 -33.70
CA LYS A 101 6.17 -28.43 -33.60
C LYS A 101 4.97 -27.69 -33.03
N THR A 102 3.80 -28.32 -33.01
CA THR A 102 2.56 -27.70 -32.54
C THR A 102 1.89 -28.53 -31.45
N LYS A 103 1.25 -27.85 -30.51
CA LYS A 103 0.49 -28.45 -29.41
C LYS A 103 -0.53 -29.49 -29.92
N ASP A 104 -1.32 -29.14 -30.93
CA ASP A 104 -2.38 -30.04 -31.43
C ASP A 104 -1.79 -31.35 -32.00
N SER A 105 -0.64 -31.27 -32.69
CA SER A 105 0.00 -32.43 -33.30
C SER A 105 0.53 -33.43 -32.26
N ILE A 106 1.18 -32.94 -31.21
CA ILE A 106 1.71 -33.81 -30.15
C ILE A 106 0.59 -34.39 -29.28
N ILE A 107 -0.48 -33.63 -29.01
CA ILE A 107 -1.64 -34.15 -28.26
C ILE A 107 -2.34 -35.27 -29.04
N ALA A 108 -2.52 -35.09 -30.35
CA ALA A 108 -3.11 -36.11 -31.21
C ALA A 108 -2.24 -37.37 -31.29
N ALA A 109 -0.91 -37.22 -31.32
CA ALA A 109 0.02 -38.34 -31.31
C ALA A 109 0.04 -39.06 -29.95
N ALA A 110 0.13 -38.30 -28.84
CA ALA A 110 0.17 -38.83 -27.49
C ALA A 110 -1.10 -39.63 -27.14
N ALA A 111 -2.25 -39.25 -27.70
CA ALA A 111 -3.51 -39.96 -27.51
C ALA A 111 -3.51 -41.42 -28.02
N ASN A 112 -2.56 -41.78 -28.89
CA ASN A 112 -2.49 -43.09 -29.53
C ASN A 112 -1.29 -43.93 -29.07
N ILE A 113 -0.57 -43.52 -28.02
CA ILE A 113 0.57 -44.27 -27.47
C ILE A 113 0.08 -45.58 -26.84
N PRO A 114 0.48 -46.76 -27.34
CA PRO A 114 0.15 -48.04 -26.72
C PRO A 114 0.99 -48.28 -25.46
N GLN A 115 0.54 -49.21 -24.61
CA GLN A 115 1.35 -49.68 -23.48
C GLN A 115 2.49 -50.58 -23.99
N LYS A 116 3.73 -50.37 -23.51
CA LYS A 116 4.89 -51.18 -23.91
C LYS A 116 4.74 -52.65 -23.58
N SER A 117 4.21 -52.91 -22.39
CA SER A 117 4.19 -54.21 -21.72
C SER A 117 5.58 -54.76 -21.39
N GLY A 118 5.73 -55.31 -20.19
CA GLY A 118 6.99 -55.87 -19.70
C GLY A 118 6.89 -56.34 -18.26
N LEU A 119 7.75 -57.29 -17.88
CA LEU A 119 7.73 -57.93 -16.56
C LEU A 119 8.58 -57.22 -15.51
N GLU A 120 9.43 -56.28 -15.92
CA GLU A 120 10.31 -55.50 -15.04
C GLU A 120 10.04 -54.01 -15.18
N THR A 121 10.47 -53.27 -14.14
CA THR A 121 10.41 -51.81 -14.06
C THR A 121 11.83 -51.28 -13.81
N ASN A 122 12.59 -51.00 -14.86
CA ASN A 122 13.97 -50.51 -14.79
C ASN A 122 14.03 -48.98 -14.88
N THR A 123 13.60 -48.31 -13.81
CA THR A 123 13.44 -46.84 -13.72
C THR A 123 14.75 -46.08 -13.83
N PHE A 124 15.84 -46.54 -13.18
CA PHE A 124 17.10 -45.80 -13.20
C PHE A 124 17.81 -45.89 -14.56
N ARG A 125 17.69 -47.02 -15.25
CA ARG A 125 18.10 -47.19 -16.64
C ARG A 125 17.31 -46.27 -17.58
N ALA A 126 16.01 -46.10 -17.35
CA ALA A 126 15.18 -45.17 -18.11
C ALA A 126 15.56 -43.70 -17.88
N ILE A 127 15.85 -43.31 -16.64
CA ILE A 127 16.35 -41.96 -16.30
C ILE A 127 17.70 -41.70 -16.96
N GLU A 128 18.63 -42.66 -16.90
CA GLU A 128 19.94 -42.55 -17.55
C GLU A 128 19.81 -42.46 -19.08
N PHE A 129 18.89 -43.23 -19.68
CA PHE A 129 18.59 -43.15 -21.10
C PHE A 129 18.04 -41.77 -21.47
N ALA A 130 17.05 -41.26 -20.74
CA ALA A 130 16.49 -39.93 -20.96
C ALA A 130 17.55 -38.83 -20.82
N ARG A 131 18.40 -38.90 -19.78
CA ARG A 131 19.52 -37.98 -19.57
C ARG A 131 20.48 -37.97 -20.77
N ARG A 132 20.89 -39.15 -21.24
CA ARG A 132 21.90 -39.29 -22.31
C ARG A 132 21.35 -39.07 -23.71
N GLN A 133 20.06 -39.31 -23.95
CA GLN A 133 19.48 -39.35 -25.29
C GLN A 133 18.44 -38.24 -25.52
N ALA A 134 17.53 -37.98 -24.58
CA ALA A 134 16.45 -37.01 -24.81
C ALA A 134 17.02 -35.59 -25.00
N PHE A 135 18.02 -35.24 -24.18
CA PHE A 135 18.63 -33.91 -24.19
C PHE A 135 19.84 -33.78 -25.14
N LEU A 136 19.90 -34.61 -26.20
CA LEU A 136 20.90 -34.47 -27.26
C LEU A 136 20.42 -33.49 -28.35
N PRO A 137 21.31 -32.63 -28.87
CA PRO A 137 20.96 -31.76 -29.99
C PRO A 137 20.45 -32.50 -31.23
N THR A 138 20.96 -33.71 -31.48
CA THR A 138 20.49 -34.57 -32.58
C THR A 138 19.03 -35.00 -32.44
N ASN A 139 18.54 -35.08 -31.20
CA ASN A 139 17.17 -35.45 -30.86
C ASN A 139 16.29 -34.22 -30.57
N GLY A 140 16.77 -33.02 -30.93
CA GLY A 140 16.03 -31.76 -30.84
C GLY A 140 16.33 -30.90 -29.64
N ALA A 141 17.24 -31.30 -28.74
CA ALA A 141 17.54 -30.50 -27.56
C ALA A 141 18.25 -29.19 -27.92
N ARG A 142 17.88 -28.10 -27.24
CA ARG A 142 18.35 -26.76 -27.55
C ARG A 142 19.44 -26.32 -26.57
N PRO A 143 20.55 -25.74 -27.07
CA PRO A 143 21.59 -25.22 -26.20
C PRO A 143 21.05 -24.04 -25.37
N GLY A 144 21.19 -24.14 -24.04
CA GLY A 144 20.69 -23.12 -23.11
C GLY A 144 19.22 -23.29 -22.71
N ALA A 145 18.52 -24.30 -23.22
CA ALA A 145 17.17 -24.62 -22.74
C ALA A 145 17.22 -25.28 -21.36
N SER A 146 16.22 -24.95 -20.53
CA SER A 146 16.03 -25.61 -19.23
C SER A 146 15.63 -27.07 -19.45
N LYS A 147 16.32 -28.00 -18.80
CA LYS A 147 16.07 -29.44 -18.92
C LYS A 147 15.17 -29.90 -17.78
N VAL A 148 13.98 -30.38 -18.11
CA VAL A 148 13.02 -30.92 -17.15
C VAL A 148 12.73 -32.38 -17.49
N MET A 149 12.71 -33.24 -16.47
CA MET A 149 12.35 -34.63 -16.60
C MET A 149 11.15 -34.94 -15.71
N VAL A 150 10.14 -35.61 -16.24
CA VAL A 150 8.95 -36.04 -15.49
C VAL A 150 8.92 -37.56 -15.48
N VAL A 151 9.17 -38.18 -14.33
CA VAL A 151 9.22 -39.63 -14.16
C VAL A 151 7.92 -40.10 -13.52
N VAL A 152 7.21 -41.01 -14.20
CA VAL A 152 5.95 -41.60 -13.72
C VAL A 152 6.12 -43.10 -13.60
N THR A 153 5.87 -43.64 -12.40
CA THR A 153 6.01 -45.07 -12.13
C THR A 153 5.04 -45.53 -11.06
N ASP A 154 4.56 -46.78 -11.18
CA ASP A 154 3.70 -47.44 -10.21
C ASP A 154 4.43 -48.52 -9.40
N GLY A 155 5.68 -48.84 -9.76
CA GLY A 155 6.46 -49.93 -9.20
C GLY A 155 7.83 -49.51 -8.68
N GLU A 156 8.31 -50.24 -7.66
CA GLU A 156 9.69 -50.14 -7.21
C GLU A 156 10.65 -50.62 -8.31
N SER A 157 11.74 -49.88 -8.49
CA SER A 157 12.70 -50.18 -9.54
C SER A 157 13.45 -51.49 -9.29
N HIS A 158 13.71 -52.28 -10.32
CA HIS A 158 14.51 -53.50 -10.23
C HIS A 158 16.03 -53.22 -10.29
N ASP A 159 16.42 -52.00 -10.66
CA ASP A 159 17.79 -51.55 -10.86
C ASP A 159 18.25 -50.48 -9.83
N LYS A 160 17.73 -50.54 -8.59
CA LYS A 160 18.00 -49.55 -7.53
C LYS A 160 19.47 -49.30 -7.25
N GLY A 161 20.34 -50.27 -7.54
CA GLY A 161 21.79 -50.13 -7.38
C GLY A 161 22.41 -49.02 -8.24
N LEU A 162 21.73 -48.56 -9.30
CA LEU A 162 22.18 -47.47 -10.18
C LEU A 162 21.79 -46.08 -9.68
N LYS A 163 20.93 -46.00 -8.66
CA LYS A 163 20.31 -44.75 -8.19
C LYS A 163 21.29 -43.61 -7.96
N ASP A 164 22.28 -43.82 -7.09
CA ASP A 164 23.14 -42.72 -6.62
C ASP A 164 24.01 -42.15 -7.74
N ASP A 165 24.49 -43.01 -8.65
CA ASP A 165 25.26 -42.61 -9.84
C ASP A 165 24.39 -41.82 -10.84
N VAL A 166 23.21 -42.34 -11.18
CA VAL A 166 22.32 -41.72 -12.17
C VAL A 166 21.76 -40.38 -11.69
N ILE A 167 21.28 -40.32 -10.44
CA ILE A 167 20.76 -39.08 -9.85
C ILE A 167 21.86 -38.05 -9.67
N GLY A 168 23.06 -38.47 -9.24
CA GLY A 168 24.24 -37.59 -9.14
C GLY A 168 24.61 -36.95 -10.48
N LYS A 169 24.57 -37.70 -11.57
CA LYS A 169 24.80 -37.17 -12.93
C LYS A 169 23.71 -36.21 -13.39
N CYS A 170 22.45 -36.50 -13.09
CA CYS A 170 21.35 -35.59 -13.41
C CYS A 170 21.48 -34.23 -12.70
N GLU A 171 21.93 -34.23 -11.44
CA GLU A 171 22.20 -33.00 -10.68
C GLU A 171 23.36 -32.20 -11.26
N GLN A 172 24.46 -32.87 -11.65
CA GLN A 172 25.60 -32.22 -12.31
C GLN A 172 25.20 -31.54 -13.62
N GLU A 173 24.28 -32.16 -14.37
CA GLU A 173 23.75 -31.62 -15.63
C GLU A 173 22.57 -30.66 -15.45
N LYS A 174 22.22 -30.32 -14.19
CA LYS A 174 21.15 -29.38 -13.82
C LYS A 174 19.78 -29.76 -14.40
N ILE A 175 19.48 -31.05 -14.46
CA ILE A 175 18.18 -31.55 -14.92
C ILE A 175 17.22 -31.50 -13.73
N THR A 176 16.18 -30.67 -13.83
CA THR A 176 15.10 -30.65 -12.85
C THR A 176 14.21 -31.86 -13.03
N ARG A 177 13.97 -32.63 -11.96
CA ARG A 177 13.25 -33.91 -12.04
C ARG A 177 12.00 -33.89 -11.18
N PHE A 178 10.86 -34.21 -11.79
CA PHE A 178 9.60 -34.49 -11.10
C PHE A 178 9.42 -35.99 -10.97
N GLY A 179 9.07 -36.46 -9.78
CA GLY A 179 8.77 -37.86 -9.51
C GLY A 179 7.30 -38.04 -9.15
N ILE A 180 6.60 -38.90 -9.88
CA ILE A 180 5.18 -39.21 -9.67
C ILE A 180 5.06 -40.69 -9.32
N ALA A 181 4.59 -40.97 -8.09
CA ALA A 181 4.34 -42.33 -7.63
C ALA A 181 2.85 -42.68 -7.79
N VAL A 182 2.55 -43.71 -8.57
CA VAL A 182 1.19 -44.22 -8.76
C VAL A 182 0.98 -45.40 -7.81
N LEU A 183 0.12 -45.24 -6.80
CA LEU A 183 -0.03 -46.22 -5.72
C LEU A 183 -1.16 -47.23 -5.98
N GLY A 184 -1.81 -47.17 -7.15
CA GLY A 184 -2.98 -47.98 -7.49
C GLY A 184 -2.75 -49.47 -7.29
N TYR A 185 -1.67 -50.01 -7.87
CA TYR A 185 -1.32 -51.42 -7.73
C TYR A 185 -1.07 -51.83 -6.27
N TYR A 186 -0.35 -51.01 -5.52
CA TYR A 186 0.00 -51.30 -4.11
C TYR A 186 -1.24 -51.30 -3.21
N ILE A 187 -2.14 -50.31 -3.38
CA ILE A 187 -3.36 -50.20 -2.59
C ILE A 187 -4.33 -51.34 -2.91
N ARG A 188 -4.48 -51.71 -4.19
CA ARG A 188 -5.36 -52.83 -4.60
C ARG A 188 -4.90 -54.19 -4.04
N ASN A 189 -3.61 -54.36 -3.81
CA ASN A 189 -3.00 -55.62 -3.35
C ASN A 189 -2.56 -55.60 -1.86
N ASP A 190 -2.92 -54.56 -1.11
CA ASP A 190 -2.56 -54.38 0.32
C ASP A 190 -1.03 -54.44 0.58
N ILE A 191 -0.24 -53.80 -0.29
CA ILE A 191 1.23 -53.76 -0.23
C ILE A 191 1.69 -52.43 0.39
N ASP A 192 2.72 -52.45 1.25
CA ASP A 192 3.28 -51.24 1.86
C ASP A 192 3.88 -50.30 0.79
N THR A 193 3.43 -49.05 0.78
CA THR A 193 3.81 -48.02 -0.19
C THR A 193 5.08 -47.25 0.21
N LYS A 194 5.61 -47.45 1.42
CA LYS A 194 6.73 -46.66 1.96
C LYS A 194 7.99 -46.72 1.09
N ASN A 195 8.35 -47.90 0.60
CA ASN A 195 9.57 -48.10 -0.17
C ASN A 195 9.50 -47.41 -1.53
N LEU A 196 8.37 -47.56 -2.24
CA LEU A 196 8.09 -46.85 -3.48
C LEU A 196 8.14 -45.34 -3.28
N ILE A 197 7.43 -44.81 -2.27
CA ILE A 197 7.41 -43.37 -1.98
C ILE A 197 8.81 -42.84 -1.68
N ALA A 198 9.62 -43.57 -0.90
CA ALA A 198 10.98 -43.19 -0.59
C ALA A 198 11.89 -43.18 -1.83
N GLU A 199 11.70 -44.14 -2.74
CA GLU A 199 12.42 -44.22 -4.00
C GLU A 199 12.07 -43.04 -4.91
N ILE A 200 10.79 -42.76 -5.14
CA ILE A 200 10.37 -41.68 -6.04
C ILE A 200 10.73 -40.31 -5.48
N LYS A 201 10.65 -40.13 -4.15
CA LYS A 201 11.19 -38.93 -3.49
C LYS A 201 12.67 -38.70 -3.73
N SER A 202 13.44 -39.78 -3.91
CA SER A 202 14.88 -39.68 -4.20
C SER A 202 15.21 -39.40 -5.67
N ILE A 203 14.26 -39.63 -6.58
CA ILE A 203 14.36 -39.23 -7.98
C ILE A 203 14.10 -37.73 -8.13
N ALA A 204 13.10 -37.22 -7.40
CA ALA A 204 12.68 -35.83 -7.42
C ALA A 204 13.79 -34.84 -6.97
N SER A 205 13.84 -33.66 -7.61
CA SER A 205 14.77 -32.59 -7.24
C SER A 205 14.44 -31.96 -5.88
N THR A 206 15.37 -31.18 -5.34
CA THR A 206 15.20 -30.48 -4.05
C THR A 206 14.65 -29.05 -4.24
N PRO A 207 13.75 -28.58 -3.35
CA PRO A 207 13.17 -29.28 -2.21
C PRO A 207 12.03 -30.24 -2.64
N THR A 208 12.03 -31.46 -2.09
CA THR A 208 11.26 -32.60 -2.60
C THR A 208 9.74 -32.38 -2.61
N ASP A 209 9.19 -31.62 -1.68
CA ASP A 209 7.76 -31.25 -1.62
C ASP A 209 7.25 -30.53 -2.88
N ARG A 210 8.17 -29.90 -3.63
CA ARG A 210 7.85 -29.21 -4.90
C ARG A 210 7.87 -30.12 -6.12
N TYR A 211 8.63 -31.21 -6.06
CA TYR A 211 8.91 -32.04 -7.23
C TYR A 211 8.37 -33.46 -7.12
N PHE A 212 7.89 -33.85 -5.95
CA PHE A 212 7.30 -35.15 -5.69
C PHE A 212 5.77 -35.08 -5.64
N PHE A 213 5.13 -36.03 -6.30
CA PHE A 213 3.69 -36.26 -6.26
C PHE A 213 3.40 -37.73 -6.04
N ASN A 214 2.31 -38.03 -5.35
CA ASN A 214 1.75 -39.37 -5.30
C ASN A 214 0.25 -39.32 -5.61
N VAL A 215 -0.24 -40.40 -6.20
CA VAL A 215 -1.66 -40.58 -6.49
C VAL A 215 -2.12 -41.95 -6.02
N SER A 216 -3.37 -42.04 -5.57
CA SER A 216 -3.94 -43.28 -5.05
C SER A 216 -4.27 -44.29 -6.15
N ALA A 217 -4.46 -43.84 -7.39
CA ALA A 217 -4.77 -44.68 -8.54
C ALA A 217 -4.38 -43.97 -9.86
N GLU A 218 -4.38 -44.73 -10.95
CA GLU A 218 -4.04 -44.26 -12.29
C GLU A 218 -5.00 -43.15 -12.76
N GLU A 219 -6.29 -43.23 -12.41
CA GLU A 219 -7.30 -42.21 -12.74
C GLU A 219 -7.03 -40.87 -12.03
N ALA A 220 -6.45 -40.90 -10.83
CA ALA A 220 -6.12 -39.72 -10.05
C ALA A 220 -4.91 -38.95 -10.62
N LEU A 221 -4.19 -39.50 -11.60
CA LEU A 221 -3.17 -38.75 -12.35
C LEU A 221 -3.75 -37.49 -13.00
N LEU A 222 -5.01 -37.54 -13.45
CA LEU A 222 -5.68 -36.39 -14.06
C LEU A 222 -5.80 -35.20 -13.11
N GLU A 223 -5.95 -35.43 -11.81
CA GLU A 223 -6.07 -34.38 -10.80
C GLU A 223 -4.76 -33.62 -10.63
N ILE A 224 -3.62 -34.33 -10.71
CA ILE A 224 -2.30 -33.72 -10.57
C ILE A 224 -1.77 -33.11 -11.88
N ALA A 225 -2.32 -33.47 -13.05
CA ALA A 225 -1.87 -32.95 -14.35
C ALA A 225 -1.94 -31.42 -14.43
N GLY A 226 -2.98 -30.82 -13.86
CA GLY A 226 -3.11 -29.36 -13.75
C GLY A 226 -2.01 -28.76 -12.88
N THR A 227 -1.89 -29.25 -11.64
CA THR A 227 -0.91 -28.76 -10.66
C THR A 227 0.53 -28.94 -11.15
N LEU A 228 0.83 -30.09 -11.77
CA LEU A 228 2.15 -30.38 -12.33
C LEU A 228 2.46 -29.46 -13.51
N GLY A 229 1.50 -29.25 -14.40
CA GLY A 229 1.59 -28.25 -15.46
C GLY A 229 1.97 -26.89 -14.88
N ASP A 230 1.18 -26.37 -13.93
CA ASP A 230 1.43 -25.09 -13.25
C ASP A 230 2.83 -24.99 -12.63
N ARG A 231 3.32 -26.07 -12.01
CA ARG A 231 4.69 -26.09 -11.47
C ARG A 231 5.75 -26.06 -12.55
N ILE A 232 5.57 -26.80 -13.64
CA ILE A 232 6.48 -26.78 -14.80
C ILE A 232 6.45 -25.40 -15.48
N PHE A 233 5.28 -24.75 -15.61
CA PHE A 233 5.17 -23.37 -16.13
C PHE A 233 5.96 -22.36 -15.33
N ASN A 234 5.95 -22.47 -14.00
CA ASN A 234 6.73 -21.55 -13.17
C ASN A 234 8.23 -21.68 -13.46
N ILE A 235 8.71 -22.84 -13.94
CA ILE A 235 10.10 -23.03 -14.38
C ILE A 235 10.33 -22.40 -15.77
N GLU A 236 9.36 -22.48 -16.68
CA GLU A 236 9.44 -21.84 -18.02
C GLU A 236 9.58 -20.32 -17.90
N GLY A 237 8.90 -19.74 -16.92
CA GLY A 237 8.90 -18.29 -16.74
C GLY A 237 10.09 -17.74 -15.92
N THR A 238 10.54 -18.45 -14.87
CA THR A 238 11.65 -18.03 -13.99
C THR A 238 13.02 -18.55 -14.44
N GLY A 239 13.06 -19.52 -15.36
CA GLY A 239 14.26 -20.25 -15.76
C GLY A 239 14.85 -21.14 -14.67
N LYS A 240 14.28 -21.15 -13.47
CA LYS A 240 14.72 -21.94 -12.30
C LYS A 240 13.52 -22.20 -11.39
N GLY A 241 13.00 -23.43 -11.37
CA GLY A 241 12.35 -24.18 -10.26
C GLY A 241 11.76 -23.55 -8.97
N GLY A 242 11.60 -22.24 -8.85
CA GLY A 242 11.50 -21.52 -7.57
C GLY A 242 10.31 -20.58 -7.47
N ASP A 243 10.13 -19.98 -6.29
CA ASP A 243 9.11 -18.95 -6.07
C ASP A 243 9.46 -17.68 -6.85
N PHE A 244 8.43 -16.90 -7.23
CA PHE A 244 8.61 -15.58 -7.82
C PHE A 244 9.57 -14.74 -6.96
N GLN A 245 10.71 -14.40 -7.54
CA GLN A 245 11.70 -13.51 -6.94
C GLN A 245 11.30 -12.07 -7.24
N MET A 246 11.46 -11.65 -8.49
CA MET A 246 11.26 -10.26 -8.90
C MET A 246 10.31 -10.12 -10.10
N GLU A 247 9.86 -11.23 -10.67
CA GLU A 247 8.92 -11.32 -11.80
C GLU A 247 7.61 -10.58 -11.49
N MET A 248 7.14 -10.72 -10.25
CA MET A 248 5.90 -10.10 -9.75
C MET A 248 6.18 -8.91 -8.82
N SER A 249 7.38 -8.31 -8.90
CA SER A 249 7.84 -7.34 -7.89
C SER A 249 7.00 -6.06 -7.77
N GLN A 250 6.34 -5.64 -8.85
CA GLN A 250 5.52 -4.42 -8.90
C GLN A 250 6.29 -3.18 -8.42
N VAL A 251 7.54 -3.03 -8.86
CA VAL A 251 8.40 -1.90 -8.45
C VAL A 251 7.72 -0.58 -8.83
N GLY A 252 7.76 0.37 -7.89
CA GLY A 252 7.06 1.64 -8.02
C GLY A 252 5.61 1.57 -7.57
N PHE A 253 5.22 0.52 -6.83
CA PHE A 253 3.94 0.47 -6.12
C PHE A 253 3.79 1.68 -5.20
N SER A 254 4.88 2.02 -4.53
CA SER A 254 5.09 3.30 -3.88
C SER A 254 6.41 3.91 -4.35
N ALA A 255 6.50 5.23 -4.37
CA ALA A 255 7.69 6.00 -4.71
C ALA A 255 7.85 7.20 -3.75
N HIS A 256 9.08 7.48 -3.32
CA HIS A 256 9.42 8.66 -2.53
C HIS A 256 10.80 9.18 -2.94
N GLN A 257 10.89 10.49 -3.19
CA GLN A 257 12.14 11.16 -3.52
C GLN A 257 12.86 11.55 -2.22
N THR A 258 14.12 11.13 -2.06
CA THR A 258 14.92 11.46 -0.87
C THR A 258 15.42 12.91 -0.93
N LYS A 259 15.67 13.52 0.24
CA LYS A 259 16.10 14.92 0.33
C LYS A 259 17.61 15.10 0.11
N LYS A 260 18.45 14.15 0.55
CA LYS A 260 19.91 14.33 0.56
C LYS A 260 20.64 13.72 -0.65
N GLN A 261 20.04 12.83 -1.44
CA GLN A 261 20.83 11.94 -2.33
C GLN A 261 20.36 11.79 -3.78
N ASN A 262 19.46 12.64 -4.31
CA ASN A 262 18.88 12.50 -5.66
C ASN A 262 18.48 11.05 -6.00
N MET A 263 18.04 10.32 -4.98
CA MET A 263 17.76 8.90 -5.01
C MET A 263 16.26 8.72 -4.79
N MET A 264 15.65 7.85 -5.58
CA MET A 264 14.26 7.46 -5.42
C MET A 264 14.17 6.16 -4.66
N MET A 265 13.36 6.15 -3.62
CA MET A 265 12.96 4.95 -2.92
C MET A 265 11.68 4.43 -3.57
N LEU A 266 11.70 3.20 -4.07
CA LEU A 266 10.58 2.56 -4.75
C LEU A 266 10.17 1.31 -3.99
N GLY A 267 8.90 1.18 -3.67
CA GLY A 267 8.33 -0.02 -3.08
C GLY A 267 8.13 -1.13 -4.11
N ALA A 268 8.39 -2.37 -3.70
CA ALA A 268 8.29 -3.57 -4.52
C ALA A 268 7.53 -4.67 -3.77
N VAL A 269 6.21 -4.50 -3.67
CA VAL A 269 5.34 -5.31 -2.78
C VAL A 269 5.24 -6.78 -3.15
N GLY A 270 5.39 -7.13 -4.43
CA GLY A 270 5.24 -8.51 -4.89
C GLY A 270 6.55 -9.28 -4.99
N ALA A 271 7.66 -8.68 -4.53
CA ALA A 271 8.96 -9.34 -4.49
C ALA A 271 8.96 -10.52 -3.50
N TYR A 272 9.70 -11.57 -3.84
CA TYR A 272 9.96 -12.76 -3.03
C TYR A 272 8.68 -13.41 -2.50
N GLY A 273 7.73 -13.72 -3.38
CA GLY A 273 6.44 -14.30 -2.99
C GLY A 273 5.58 -13.34 -2.16
N TRP A 274 5.56 -12.05 -2.51
CA TRP A 274 4.82 -11.00 -1.80
C TRP A 274 5.24 -10.74 -0.35
N SER A 275 6.43 -11.21 0.08
CA SER A 275 7.08 -10.66 1.28
C SER A 275 7.35 -9.17 1.09
N GLY A 276 7.74 -8.78 -0.12
CA GLY A 276 8.01 -7.41 -0.53
C GLY A 276 9.42 -6.96 -0.20
N THR A 277 9.87 -5.89 -0.87
CA THR A 277 11.16 -5.25 -0.62
C THR A 277 11.11 -3.77 -1.03
N VAL A 278 12.23 -3.08 -0.89
CA VAL A 278 12.42 -1.70 -1.34
C VAL A 278 13.58 -1.66 -2.32
N VAL A 279 13.47 -0.79 -3.32
CA VAL A 279 14.50 -0.50 -4.32
C VAL A 279 14.98 0.93 -4.12
N HIS A 280 16.29 1.12 -3.98
CA HIS A 280 16.93 2.43 -4.00
C HIS A 280 17.47 2.69 -5.41
N TYR A 281 16.85 3.63 -6.12
CA TYR A 281 17.14 3.91 -7.51
C TYR A 281 17.84 5.26 -7.69
N THR A 282 18.90 5.23 -8.50
CA THR A 282 19.57 6.39 -9.08
C THR A 282 19.72 6.15 -10.59
N PRO A 283 19.93 7.20 -11.41
CA PRO A 283 20.13 7.02 -12.85
C PRO A 283 21.29 6.08 -13.21
N GLN A 284 22.28 5.93 -12.32
CA GLN A 284 23.47 5.10 -12.53
C GLN A 284 23.35 3.70 -11.92
N LYS A 285 22.51 3.53 -10.89
CA LYS A 285 22.48 2.31 -10.07
C LYS A 285 21.10 2.06 -9.47
N SER A 286 20.67 0.81 -9.51
CA SER A 286 19.49 0.31 -8.79
C SER A 286 19.89 -0.73 -7.75
N ASP A 287 19.71 -0.40 -6.48
CA ASP A 287 19.94 -1.30 -5.35
C ASP A 287 18.61 -1.97 -4.97
N ILE A 288 18.46 -3.23 -5.37
CA ILE A 288 17.33 -4.08 -5.00
C ILE A 288 17.76 -4.94 -3.81
N PHE A 289 17.12 -4.76 -2.66
CA PHE A 289 17.53 -5.50 -1.47
C PHE A 289 17.07 -6.97 -1.52
N PRO A 290 17.94 -7.93 -1.15
CA PRO A 290 17.62 -9.35 -1.16
C PRO A 290 16.60 -9.70 -0.07
N LYS A 291 15.86 -10.80 -0.23
CA LYS A 291 14.88 -11.28 0.77
C LYS A 291 15.43 -11.30 2.20
N THR A 292 16.67 -11.77 2.35
CA THR A 292 17.37 -11.91 3.63
C THR A 292 17.57 -10.58 4.39
N ALA A 293 17.45 -9.44 3.71
CA ALA A 293 17.58 -8.11 4.32
C ALA A 293 16.49 -7.84 5.38
N PHE A 294 15.26 -8.31 5.14
CA PHE A 294 14.11 -8.03 5.99
C PHE A 294 13.43 -9.29 6.55
N GLU A 295 13.85 -10.47 6.11
CA GLU A 295 13.24 -11.76 6.46
C GLU A 295 13.12 -11.99 7.98
N ASN A 296 14.16 -11.66 8.75
CA ASN A 296 14.17 -11.83 10.21
C ASN A 296 13.18 -10.89 10.93
N ILE A 297 12.86 -9.74 10.34
CA ILE A 297 11.98 -8.72 10.96
C ILE A 297 10.52 -8.95 10.59
N LEU A 298 10.27 -9.40 9.36
CA LEU A 298 8.91 -9.68 8.88
C LEU A 298 8.33 -10.94 9.53
N GLU A 299 9.18 -11.90 9.91
CA GLU A 299 8.77 -13.19 10.49
C GLU A 299 7.75 -13.93 9.60
N ASP A 300 7.91 -13.83 8.27
CA ASP A 300 7.02 -14.41 7.26
C ASP A 300 7.08 -15.95 7.28
N ARG A 301 6.30 -16.58 8.17
CA ARG A 301 6.03 -18.03 8.14
C ARG A 301 4.95 -18.35 7.11
N ASN A 302 5.24 -18.11 5.83
CA ASN A 302 4.37 -18.36 4.67
C ASN A 302 3.22 -17.36 4.41
N HIS A 303 3.37 -16.09 4.81
CA HIS A 303 2.41 -15.04 4.50
C HIS A 303 3.02 -13.90 3.67
N SER A 304 2.16 -13.17 2.97
CA SER A 304 2.53 -12.01 2.15
C SER A 304 2.55 -10.73 2.99
N SER A 305 3.73 -10.28 3.42
CA SER A 305 3.90 -9.05 4.22
C SER A 305 3.62 -7.74 3.47
N LEU A 306 3.81 -7.74 2.14
CA LEU A 306 3.71 -6.55 1.27
C LEU A 306 4.63 -5.39 1.71
N LEU A 307 5.87 -5.69 2.12
CA LEU A 307 6.84 -4.65 2.43
C LEU A 307 7.08 -3.75 1.21
N GLY A 308 7.12 -2.43 1.44
CA GLY A 308 7.21 -1.43 0.39
C GLY A 308 5.84 -0.98 -0.14
N TYR A 309 4.74 -1.34 0.55
CA TYR A 309 3.42 -0.81 0.21
C TYR A 309 3.39 0.73 0.32
N SER A 310 4.11 1.25 1.30
CA SER A 310 4.36 2.67 1.50
C SER A 310 5.85 2.89 1.78
N VAL A 311 6.39 4.00 1.32
CA VAL A 311 7.81 4.36 1.50
C VAL A 311 7.91 5.85 1.81
N THR A 312 8.81 6.21 2.73
CA THR A 312 9.13 7.61 3.05
C THR A 312 10.50 7.73 3.72
N THR A 313 10.94 8.95 4.02
CA THR A 313 12.18 9.21 4.76
C THR A 313 11.95 10.07 6.00
N LEU A 314 12.75 9.84 7.04
CA LEU A 314 12.87 10.67 8.24
C LEU A 314 14.27 11.27 8.28
N ASN A 315 14.43 12.48 8.83
CA ASN A 315 15.74 13.11 8.96
C ASN A 315 15.94 13.57 10.41
N ASP A 316 17.07 13.21 11.03
CA ASP A 316 17.43 13.70 12.38
C ASP A 316 18.32 14.96 12.34
N GLY A 317 18.41 15.62 11.18
CA GLY A 317 19.35 16.70 10.88
C GLY A 317 20.68 16.18 10.34
N SER A 318 21.25 15.15 10.97
CA SER A 318 22.52 14.54 10.57
C SER A 318 22.35 13.41 9.55
N THR A 319 21.41 12.51 9.80
CA THR A 319 21.22 11.22 9.13
C THR A 319 19.82 11.14 8.57
N GLU A 320 19.70 10.66 7.32
CA GLU A 320 18.42 10.31 6.71
C GLU A 320 18.15 8.83 6.96
N TYR A 321 16.98 8.53 7.51
CA TYR A 321 16.47 7.19 7.77
C TYR A 321 15.38 6.86 6.76
N TYR A 322 15.34 5.62 6.34
CA TYR A 322 14.38 5.11 5.37
C TYR A 322 13.27 4.36 6.10
N VAL A 323 12.02 4.60 5.70
CA VAL A 323 10.86 3.99 6.35
C VAL A 323 10.02 3.28 5.31
N ALA A 324 9.70 2.02 5.57
CA ALA A 324 8.86 1.20 4.70
C ALA A 324 7.73 0.53 5.48
N GLY A 325 6.52 0.57 4.93
CA GLY A 325 5.35 -0.09 5.48
C GLY A 325 5.14 -1.50 4.89
N ALA A 326 4.74 -2.43 5.75
CA ALA A 326 4.36 -3.80 5.42
C ALA A 326 2.98 -4.10 6.05
N PRO A 327 1.87 -3.61 5.46
CA PRO A 327 0.56 -3.59 6.11
C PRO A 327 -0.09 -4.96 6.31
N ARG A 328 0.50 -6.02 5.74
CA ARG A 328 0.04 -7.41 5.93
C ARG A 328 1.00 -8.26 6.75
N SER A 329 2.13 -7.69 7.20
CA SER A 329 3.06 -8.39 8.10
C SER A 329 2.30 -8.86 9.35
N ASN A 330 2.42 -10.16 9.64
CA ASN A 330 1.74 -10.84 10.74
C ASN A 330 0.23 -10.53 10.83
N HIS A 331 -0.41 -10.24 9.68
CA HIS A 331 -1.81 -9.82 9.53
C HIS A 331 -2.23 -8.54 10.28
N THR A 332 -1.42 -7.96 11.16
CA THR A 332 -1.71 -6.69 11.85
C THR A 332 -1.12 -5.48 11.13
N GLY A 333 -0.02 -5.68 10.40
CA GLY A 333 0.76 -4.65 9.74
C GLY A 333 1.97 -4.20 10.54
N GLN A 334 2.98 -3.66 9.84
CA GLN A 334 4.26 -3.28 10.43
C GLN A 334 4.86 -2.08 9.68
N VAL A 335 5.68 -1.29 10.39
CA VAL A 335 6.49 -0.21 9.84
C VAL A 335 7.93 -0.43 10.25
N ILE A 336 8.83 -0.40 9.28
CA ILE A 336 10.25 -0.69 9.45
C ILE A 336 11.06 0.57 9.16
N VAL A 337 11.95 0.94 10.07
CA VAL A 337 12.89 2.04 9.95
C VAL A 337 14.30 1.47 9.80
N TYR A 338 15.02 1.86 8.76
CA TYR A 338 16.35 1.34 8.46
C TYR A 338 17.30 2.41 7.92
N ILE A 339 18.59 2.13 8.01
CA ILE A 339 19.67 2.91 7.38
C ILE A 339 20.43 2.05 6.39
N ILE A 340 21.21 2.68 5.51
CA ILE A 340 22.14 1.97 4.62
C ILE A 340 23.54 2.00 5.24
N ASN A 341 24.14 0.83 5.45
CA ASN A 341 25.48 0.72 5.99
C ASN A 341 26.57 1.02 4.94
N SER A 342 27.84 1.02 5.34
CA SER A 342 28.97 1.29 4.44
C SER A 342 29.13 0.30 3.28
N LYS A 343 28.48 -0.87 3.35
CA LYS A 343 28.46 -1.89 2.29
C LYS A 343 27.27 -1.73 1.34
N GLY A 344 26.44 -0.71 1.53
CA GLY A 344 25.22 -0.50 0.72
C GLY A 344 24.06 -1.43 1.10
N GLN A 345 24.08 -2.04 2.28
CA GLN A 345 23.02 -2.95 2.74
C GLN A 345 22.13 -2.29 3.81
N PRO A 346 20.84 -2.63 3.85
CA PRO A 346 19.93 -2.08 4.84
C PRO A 346 20.20 -2.68 6.22
N THR A 347 20.21 -1.83 7.23
CA THR A 347 20.32 -2.21 8.64
C THR A 347 19.11 -1.64 9.35
N VAL A 348 18.25 -2.51 9.87
CA VAL A 348 17.02 -2.13 10.56
C VAL A 348 17.38 -1.53 11.91
N ILE A 349 16.87 -0.32 12.16
CA ILE A 349 17.09 0.45 13.39
C ILE A 349 15.92 0.28 14.35
N ASP A 350 14.70 0.32 13.83
CA ASP A 350 13.49 0.12 14.61
C ASP A 350 12.39 -0.51 13.75
N SER A 351 11.43 -1.16 14.40
CA SER A 351 10.26 -1.76 13.76
C SER A 351 9.07 -1.73 14.71
N GLN A 352 7.96 -1.15 14.26
CA GLN A 352 6.72 -1.06 15.02
C GLN A 352 5.61 -1.88 14.36
N ARG A 353 4.85 -2.64 15.16
CA ARG A 353 3.72 -3.46 14.68
C ARG A 353 2.39 -2.81 15.03
N GLY A 354 1.38 -3.06 14.21
CA GLY A 354 0.00 -2.65 14.46
C GLY A 354 -0.66 -3.48 15.55
N ASP A 355 -1.62 -2.88 16.25
CA ASP A 355 -2.31 -3.50 17.40
C ASP A 355 -3.42 -4.49 17.00
N GLN A 356 -3.98 -4.34 15.79
CA GLN A 356 -5.20 -5.04 15.39
C GLN A 356 -5.03 -5.74 14.04
N ILE A 357 -5.44 -7.01 14.00
CA ILE A 357 -5.47 -7.82 12.78
C ILE A 357 -6.37 -7.19 11.72
N GLY A 358 -5.90 -7.15 10.48
CA GLY A 358 -6.63 -6.58 9.35
C GLY A 358 -6.72 -5.06 9.36
N SER A 359 -6.12 -4.36 10.33
CA SER A 359 -6.19 -2.89 10.41
C SER A 359 -5.42 -2.17 9.30
N TYR A 360 -4.56 -2.90 8.59
CA TYR A 360 -3.74 -2.41 7.49
C TYR A 360 -2.75 -1.31 7.93
N TYR A 361 -2.25 -1.43 9.16
CA TYR A 361 -1.28 -0.53 9.78
C TYR A 361 0.01 -0.44 8.96
N GLY A 362 0.46 0.77 8.66
CA GLY A 362 1.66 0.99 7.82
C GLY A 362 1.36 1.14 6.33
N SER A 363 0.09 1.12 5.92
CA SER A 363 -0.29 1.35 4.52
C SER A 363 -0.11 2.80 4.05
N VAL A 364 -0.05 3.75 4.98
CA VAL A 364 0.20 5.17 4.70
C VAL A 364 1.19 5.70 5.73
N LEU A 365 2.22 6.39 5.25
CA LEU A 365 3.28 6.98 6.06
C LEU A 365 3.40 8.47 5.71
N CYS A 366 3.48 9.33 6.73
CA CYS A 366 3.68 10.76 6.52
C CYS A 366 4.64 11.31 7.59
N PRO A 367 5.89 11.63 7.23
CA PRO A 367 6.82 12.28 8.14
C PRO A 367 6.47 13.77 8.28
N LEU A 368 6.58 14.30 9.49
CA LEU A 368 6.25 15.69 9.80
C LEU A 368 7.38 16.35 10.60
N ASP A 369 7.82 17.49 10.09
CA ASP A 369 8.67 18.47 10.75
C ASP A 369 7.73 19.57 11.29
N VAL A 370 7.47 19.54 12.60
CA VAL A 370 6.43 20.34 13.25
C VAL A 370 6.93 21.73 13.56
N ASP A 371 8.18 21.88 13.98
CA ASP A 371 8.75 23.17 14.37
C ASP A 371 9.59 23.85 13.27
N LYS A 372 9.80 23.14 12.15
CA LYS A 372 10.45 23.62 10.93
C LYS A 372 11.95 23.76 11.07
N ASP A 373 12.57 23.00 11.96
CA ASP A 373 14.01 22.98 12.17
C ASP A 373 14.77 22.12 11.13
N GLY A 374 14.03 21.43 10.24
CA GLY A 374 14.57 20.51 9.24
C GLY A 374 14.72 19.06 9.72
N VAL A 375 14.35 18.78 10.97
CA VAL A 375 14.29 17.48 11.63
C VAL A 375 12.85 16.95 11.56
N SER A 376 12.71 15.64 11.43
CA SER A 376 11.39 14.98 11.46
C SER A 376 11.03 14.64 12.90
N ASP A 377 10.04 15.33 13.46
CA ASP A 377 9.59 15.13 14.84
C ASP A 377 8.65 13.93 14.99
N ILE A 378 7.76 13.76 14.00
CA ILE A 378 6.64 12.83 14.08
C ILE A 378 6.56 12.03 12.78
N LEU A 379 6.35 10.73 12.91
CA LEU A 379 5.87 9.87 11.83
C LEU A 379 4.39 9.55 12.08
N LEU A 380 3.54 9.93 11.13
CA LEU A 380 2.15 9.50 11.10
C LEU A 380 2.05 8.15 10.38
N VAL A 381 1.37 7.20 11.01
CA VAL A 381 1.13 5.87 10.44
C VAL A 381 -0.36 5.59 10.37
N GLY A 382 -0.85 5.34 9.15
CA GLY A 382 -2.25 5.01 8.90
C GLY A 382 -2.56 3.53 9.11
N ALA A 383 -3.72 3.28 9.71
CA ALA A 383 -4.39 1.98 9.79
C ALA A 383 -5.86 2.16 9.35
N PRO A 384 -6.12 2.30 8.05
CA PRO A 384 -7.43 2.71 7.53
C PRO A 384 -8.55 1.71 7.81
N MET A 385 -8.22 0.41 7.88
CA MET A 385 -9.18 -0.67 8.11
C MET A 385 -9.35 -0.99 9.61
N PHE A 386 -8.84 -0.13 10.50
CA PHE A 386 -9.01 -0.32 11.94
C PHE A 386 -10.50 -0.27 12.32
N MET A 387 -10.93 -1.29 13.07
CA MET A 387 -12.26 -1.41 13.62
C MET A 387 -12.30 -0.99 15.09
N ASN A 388 -13.33 -0.24 15.46
CA ASN A 388 -13.58 0.11 16.86
C ASN A 388 -14.20 -1.06 17.65
N GLU A 389 -14.45 -0.85 18.94
CA GLU A 389 -15.06 -1.86 19.84
C GLU A 389 -16.44 -2.35 19.38
N GLN A 390 -17.13 -1.57 18.55
CA GLN A 390 -18.45 -1.90 17.98
C GLN A 390 -18.34 -2.64 16.65
N LYS A 391 -17.13 -3.10 16.27
CA LYS A 391 -16.82 -3.77 14.99
C LYS A 391 -17.18 -2.93 13.76
N LYS A 392 -17.15 -1.60 13.89
CA LYS A 392 -17.29 -0.68 12.75
C LYS A 392 -15.91 -0.25 12.30
N GLU A 393 -15.67 -0.29 11.00
CA GLU A 393 -14.48 0.29 10.39
C GLU A 393 -14.49 1.81 10.58
N THR A 394 -13.52 2.32 11.33
CA THR A 394 -13.37 3.76 11.60
C THR A 394 -12.05 4.30 11.09
N GLY A 395 -11.07 3.43 10.85
CA GLY A 395 -9.69 3.80 10.65
C GLY A 395 -9.05 4.38 11.91
N LYS A 396 -7.71 4.40 11.93
CA LYS A 396 -6.90 4.98 13.01
C LYS A 396 -5.61 5.55 12.43
N VAL A 397 -5.13 6.64 13.03
CA VAL A 397 -3.82 7.22 12.71
C VAL A 397 -2.99 7.23 13.99
N TYR A 398 -1.78 6.69 13.88
CA TYR A 398 -0.81 6.60 14.95
C TYR A 398 0.18 7.74 14.83
N LEU A 399 0.46 8.39 15.95
CA LEU A 399 1.50 9.40 16.05
C LEU A 399 2.70 8.77 16.74
N LEU A 400 3.80 8.70 16.01
CA LEU A 400 5.04 8.10 16.49
C LEU A 400 6.08 9.19 16.60
N SER A 401 6.46 9.52 17.84
CA SER A 401 7.48 10.52 18.11
C SER A 401 8.86 9.95 17.77
N PHE A 402 9.67 10.75 17.09
CA PHE A 402 11.03 10.40 16.70
C PHE A 402 12.02 11.25 17.51
N THR A 403 12.62 10.67 18.54
CA THR A 403 13.60 11.35 19.40
C THR A 403 14.94 10.62 19.41
N LYS A 404 16.02 11.39 19.35
CA LYS A 404 17.39 10.88 19.49
C LYS A 404 17.72 10.75 20.97
N VAL A 405 17.67 9.53 21.51
CA VAL A 405 18.15 9.26 22.87
C VAL A 405 19.68 9.11 22.82
N SER A 406 20.40 9.92 23.61
CA SER A 406 21.85 9.84 23.73
C SER A 406 22.28 8.46 24.23
N HIS A 407 22.93 7.71 23.35
CA HIS A 407 23.43 6.34 23.53
C HIS A 407 22.34 5.27 23.69
N THR A 408 22.19 4.49 22.61
CA THR A 408 21.42 3.24 22.45
C THR A 408 19.90 3.39 22.25
N TYR A 409 19.50 3.18 20.99
CA TYR A 409 18.15 2.94 20.44
C TYR A 409 17.22 4.17 20.32
N CYS A 410 16.88 4.52 19.07
CA CYS A 410 15.68 5.32 18.77
C CYS A 410 14.46 4.50 19.17
N THR A 411 13.59 5.07 20.00
CA THR A 411 12.33 4.43 20.41
C THR A 411 11.17 5.25 19.84
N LEU A 412 10.33 4.62 19.01
CA LEU A 412 9.05 5.19 18.63
C LEU A 412 8.10 5.13 19.84
N LEU A 413 7.68 6.30 20.37
CA LEU A 413 6.73 6.38 21.48
C LEU A 413 5.28 6.41 20.96
N HIS A 414 4.43 5.52 21.49
CA HIS A 414 3.00 5.43 21.18
C HIS A 414 2.19 6.59 21.79
N PHE A 415 1.56 7.41 20.95
CA PHE A 415 0.50 8.33 21.41
C PHE A 415 -0.83 8.04 20.71
N TYR A 416 -1.86 7.76 21.51
CA TYR A 416 -3.20 7.42 21.02
C TYR A 416 -4.01 8.68 20.68
N CYS A 417 -4.61 8.71 19.49
CA CYS A 417 -5.72 9.60 19.17
C CYS A 417 -6.93 8.77 18.76
N THR A 418 -7.92 8.65 19.65
CA THR A 418 -9.25 8.13 19.32
C THR A 418 -10.11 9.30 18.86
N VAL A 419 -10.70 9.21 17.67
CA VAL A 419 -11.68 10.21 17.20
C VAL A 419 -12.95 10.03 18.04
N LEU A 420 -13.08 10.83 19.09
CA LEU A 420 -14.24 10.87 19.97
C LEU A 420 -15.34 11.69 19.27
N TYR A 421 -16.51 11.08 19.09
CA TYR A 421 -17.77 11.61 18.54
C TYR A 421 -18.06 11.43 17.04
N CYS A 422 -18.92 10.45 16.73
CA CYS A 422 -19.99 10.63 15.74
C CYS A 422 -21.14 9.65 16.07
N THR A 423 -22.29 10.18 16.48
CA THR A 423 -23.51 9.43 16.81
C THR A 423 -24.07 8.73 15.57
N VAL A 424 -24.59 7.50 15.71
CA VAL A 424 -25.25 6.73 14.64
C VAL A 424 -26.62 6.26 15.10
N THR A 425 -27.67 6.66 14.39
CA THR A 425 -29.02 6.07 14.42
C THR A 425 -29.16 5.09 13.24
N TYR A 426 -29.49 3.83 13.58
CA TYR A 426 -30.01 2.70 12.76
C TYR A 426 -29.72 2.63 11.25
N CYS A 427 -29.17 1.51 10.76
CA CYS A 427 -29.92 0.33 10.31
C CYS A 427 -28.98 -0.70 9.64
N SER A 428 -29.51 -1.89 9.40
CA SER A 428 -28.88 -3.18 9.09
C SER A 428 -29.39 -3.76 7.76
N LEU A 429 -28.55 -4.43 6.96
CA LEU A 429 -28.76 -5.78 6.40
C LEU A 429 -27.79 -6.14 5.25
N LEU A 430 -27.22 -7.34 5.38
CA LEU A 430 -27.21 -8.50 4.46
C LEU A 430 -26.88 -8.31 2.96
N TYR A 431 -25.88 -9.11 2.53
CA TYR A 431 -25.34 -9.33 1.18
C TYR A 431 -24.19 -8.41 0.74
N CYS A 432 -22.97 -8.83 1.10
CA CYS A 432 -21.70 -8.33 0.56
C CYS A 432 -21.39 -8.96 -0.80
N ILE A 433 -20.98 -8.12 -1.76
CA ILE A 433 -20.01 -8.47 -2.80
C ILE A 433 -18.93 -7.37 -2.75
N VAL A 434 -17.75 -7.72 -2.25
CA VAL A 434 -16.63 -6.80 -2.05
C VAL A 434 -15.81 -6.72 -3.33
N LEU A 435 -15.93 -5.60 -4.06
CA LEU A 435 -15.00 -5.24 -5.13
C LEU A 435 -14.11 -4.08 -4.66
N TYR A 436 -12.81 -4.39 -4.53
CA TYR A 436 -11.62 -3.55 -4.48
C TYR A 436 -11.80 -2.02 -4.36
N SER A 437 -11.22 -1.41 -3.32
CA SER A 437 -10.80 0.00 -3.35
C SER A 437 -9.39 0.17 -2.78
N THR A 438 -8.51 0.77 -3.58
CA THR A 438 -7.11 1.10 -3.25
C THR A 438 -7.01 2.58 -2.87
N VAL A 439 -6.50 2.89 -1.68
CA VAL A 439 -6.27 4.28 -1.21
C VAL A 439 -4.84 4.67 -1.58
N LEU A 440 -4.66 5.76 -2.33
CA LEU A 440 -3.39 6.15 -2.94
C LEU A 440 -2.97 7.57 -2.49
N TYR A 441 -1.71 7.70 -2.02
CA TYR A 441 -0.88 8.90 -1.84
C TYR A 441 -1.44 10.20 -1.23
N CYS A 442 -0.69 10.73 -0.23
CA CYS A 442 -0.77 12.12 0.20
C CYS A 442 0.64 12.70 0.39
N THR A 443 0.99 13.75 -0.35
CA THR A 443 2.17 14.60 -0.09
C THR A 443 1.68 15.99 0.31
N VAL A 444 2.13 16.48 1.48
CA VAL A 444 1.72 17.79 2.04
C VAL A 444 2.97 18.63 2.26
N ILE A 445 3.03 19.76 1.55
CA ILE A 445 3.95 20.86 1.85
C ILE A 445 3.10 21.97 2.49
N TYR A 446 3.27 22.17 3.81
CA TYR A 446 2.69 23.20 4.71
C TYR A 446 1.38 22.93 5.52
N TYR A 447 1.25 23.72 6.62
CA TYR A 447 0.77 23.45 7.99
C TYR A 447 -0.75 23.27 8.21
N SER A 448 -1.34 22.27 7.57
CA SER A 448 -2.69 21.82 7.92
C SER A 448 -2.80 20.31 7.74
N LEU A 449 -3.14 19.61 8.82
CA LEU A 449 -3.35 18.16 8.82
C LEU A 449 -4.65 17.87 8.06
N LEU A 450 -4.58 17.04 7.01
CA LEU A 450 -5.72 16.67 6.20
C LEU A 450 -5.73 15.15 6.01
N TYR A 451 -6.78 14.47 6.47
CA TYR A 451 -6.98 13.04 6.22
C TYR A 451 -8.45 12.71 5.93
N CYS A 452 -8.67 11.58 5.24
CA CYS A 452 -9.96 11.15 4.73
C CYS A 452 -10.53 9.97 5.54
N THR A 453 -11.83 10.01 5.83
CA THR A 453 -12.59 8.84 6.31
C THR A 453 -13.68 8.48 5.28
N LEU A 454 -13.71 7.21 4.85
CA LEU A 454 -14.75 6.67 3.97
C LEU A 454 -15.81 5.98 4.83
N ARG A 455 -17.08 6.38 4.70
CA ARG A 455 -18.23 5.71 5.33
C ARG A 455 -19.06 4.96 4.28
N TYR A 456 -19.31 3.68 4.51
CA TYR A 456 -20.31 2.89 3.80
C TYR A 456 -21.63 2.88 4.59
N SER A 457 -22.58 3.72 4.18
CA SER A 457 -24.02 3.54 4.36
C SER A 457 -24.74 4.26 3.22
N GLU A 458 -25.97 3.88 2.87
CA GLU A 458 -26.76 4.30 1.67
C GLU A 458 -27.01 5.81 1.46
N ILE A 459 -26.29 6.68 2.18
CA ILE A 459 -26.09 8.09 1.86
C ILE A 459 -24.58 8.35 1.99
N SER A 460 -23.85 8.18 0.88
CA SER A 460 -22.38 8.24 0.81
C SER A 460 -21.86 9.64 1.17
N THR A 461 -21.45 9.83 2.42
CA THR A 461 -20.81 11.06 2.89
C THR A 461 -19.36 10.80 3.28
N ALA A 462 -18.42 11.22 2.44
CA ALA A 462 -17.01 11.36 2.81
C ALA A 462 -16.80 12.68 3.55
N ALA A 463 -15.94 12.66 4.58
CA ALA A 463 -15.62 13.81 5.43
C ALA A 463 -14.12 14.13 5.36
N LEU A 464 -13.80 15.40 5.13
CA LEU A 464 -12.45 15.96 5.20
C LEU A 464 -12.24 16.58 6.58
N ILE A 465 -11.27 16.10 7.36
CA ILE A 465 -10.98 16.63 8.70
C ILE A 465 -9.69 17.45 8.66
N LEU A 466 -9.76 18.69 9.13
CA LEU A 466 -8.63 19.62 9.18
C LEU A 466 -8.22 19.91 10.64
N HIS A 467 -6.98 19.56 11.01
CA HIS A 467 -6.39 19.96 12.30
C HIS A 467 -5.35 21.07 12.10
N ILE A 468 -5.44 22.13 12.92
CA ILE A 468 -4.47 23.25 12.95
C ILE A 468 -3.82 23.23 14.34
N GLN A 469 -2.49 23.30 14.38
CA GLN A 469 -1.70 23.33 15.62
C GLN A 469 -1.14 24.73 15.90
N HIS A 470 -1.15 25.14 17.18
CA HIS A 470 -0.72 26.47 17.64
C HIS A 470 0.80 26.55 17.85
N PRO A 471 1.50 27.59 17.35
CA PRO A 471 2.97 27.67 17.36
C PRO A 471 3.60 28.24 18.65
N SER A 472 2.93 28.15 19.81
CA SER A 472 3.39 28.82 21.05
C SER A 472 3.35 27.96 22.31
N LEU A 473 3.44 26.63 22.17
CA LEU A 473 3.65 25.75 23.33
C LEU A 473 5.09 25.25 23.33
N GLN A 474 5.89 25.86 24.22
CA GLN A 474 7.19 25.33 24.62
C GLN A 474 7.02 23.87 25.08
N LEU A 475 7.94 22.99 24.66
CA LEU A 475 8.10 21.63 25.20
C LEU A 475 8.43 21.70 26.70
N ALA A 476 7.42 21.87 27.52
CA ALA A 476 7.44 21.52 28.93
C ALA A 476 6.55 20.29 29.07
N THR A 477 7.19 19.13 29.27
CA THR A 477 6.62 17.89 29.83
C THR A 477 5.08 17.81 29.85
N GLY A 478 4.50 17.20 28.81
CA GLY A 478 3.11 16.76 28.83
C GLY A 478 2.20 17.44 27.80
N THR A 479 1.70 16.65 26.87
CA THR A 479 0.54 16.89 25.99
C THR A 479 0.67 18.01 24.94
N SER A 480 0.45 17.67 23.66
CA SER A 480 -0.49 18.38 22.76
C SER A 480 -0.28 18.03 21.28
N CYS A 481 -1.13 17.15 20.77
CA CYS A 481 -1.69 17.28 19.42
C CYS A 481 -3.16 17.65 19.64
N ASN A 482 -3.74 18.55 18.85
CA ASN A 482 -5.10 19.00 19.07
C ASN A 482 -6.08 17.83 18.82
N LYS A 483 -6.67 17.26 19.88
CA LYS A 483 -7.51 16.04 19.82
C LYS A 483 -8.88 16.28 19.15
N HIS A 484 -9.25 17.53 18.87
CA HIS A 484 -10.53 17.91 18.28
C HIS A 484 -10.34 18.51 16.88
N SER A 485 -11.19 18.10 15.94
CA SER A 485 -11.18 18.61 14.56
C SER A 485 -11.56 20.08 14.52
N ASN A 486 -10.79 20.90 13.79
CA ASN A 486 -11.10 22.34 13.65
C ASN A 486 -12.13 22.59 12.54
N TRP A 487 -12.12 21.75 11.49
CA TRP A 487 -13.08 21.81 10.39
C TRP A 487 -13.40 20.41 9.89
N THR A 488 -14.67 20.16 9.57
CA THR A 488 -15.14 18.95 8.87
C THR A 488 -15.90 19.38 7.62
N VAL A 489 -15.40 19.04 6.43
CA VAL A 489 -16.12 19.30 5.17
C VAL A 489 -16.84 18.03 4.73
N LEU A 490 -18.16 18.11 4.56
CA LEU A 490 -19.00 16.99 4.13
C LEU A 490 -19.37 17.12 2.65
N SER A 491 -19.16 16.04 1.91
CA SER A 491 -19.47 15.89 0.47
C SER A 491 -20.83 16.44 -0.04
N PRO A 492 -21.99 16.29 0.67
CA PRO A 492 -23.27 16.82 0.18
C PRO A 492 -23.35 18.35 0.16
N SER A 493 -22.46 19.04 0.86
CA SER A 493 -22.47 20.51 0.95
C SER A 493 -21.86 21.20 -0.27
N LEU A 494 -21.17 20.46 -1.16
CA LEU A 494 -20.58 21.00 -2.37
C LEU A 494 -21.31 20.59 -3.66
N HIS A 495 -21.79 19.34 -3.76
CA HIS A 495 -22.56 18.90 -4.94
C HIS A 495 -23.43 17.67 -4.66
N SER A 496 -24.57 17.54 -5.33
CA SER A 496 -25.61 16.53 -5.03
C SER A 496 -25.40 15.15 -5.67
N LYS A 497 -24.41 14.98 -6.55
CA LYS A 497 -24.23 13.75 -7.38
C LYS A 497 -22.95 12.97 -7.15
N THR A 498 -22.24 13.25 -6.07
CA THR A 498 -20.84 12.85 -5.91
C THR A 498 -20.69 11.62 -5.02
N GLN A 499 -20.16 10.54 -5.60
CA GLN A 499 -19.78 9.30 -4.93
C GLN A 499 -18.24 9.26 -4.76
N SER A 500 -17.74 8.97 -3.55
CA SER A 500 -16.30 8.82 -3.22
C SER A 500 -15.40 10.04 -3.49
N TRP A 501 -15.45 11.07 -2.63
CA TRP A 501 -14.81 12.39 -2.86
C TRP A 501 -13.28 12.49 -2.71
N THR A 502 -12.62 11.58 -2.00
CA THR A 502 -11.27 11.84 -1.44
C THR A 502 -10.37 10.62 -1.51
N LEU A 503 -10.10 10.13 -2.72
CA LEU A 503 -9.24 8.95 -2.92
C LEU A 503 -7.75 9.29 -3.10
N LEU A 504 -7.44 10.53 -3.48
CA LEU A 504 -6.09 11.07 -3.68
C LEU A 504 -6.04 12.49 -3.11
N LEU A 505 -4.93 12.86 -2.46
CA LEU A 505 -4.73 14.22 -1.99
C LEU A 505 -3.31 14.69 -2.32
N THR A 506 -3.16 15.87 -2.93
CA THR A 506 -1.85 16.45 -3.22
C THR A 506 -1.91 17.94 -2.88
N VAL A 507 -0.91 18.43 -2.15
CA VAL A 507 -0.79 19.85 -1.82
C VAL A 507 0.19 20.51 -2.78
N VAL A 508 -0.30 21.49 -3.54
CA VAL A 508 0.50 22.30 -4.46
C VAL A 508 0.55 23.72 -3.89
N ALA A 509 1.73 24.20 -3.52
CA ALA A 509 1.97 25.60 -3.22
C ALA A 509 2.18 26.37 -4.54
N ALA A 510 1.11 26.97 -5.09
CA ALA A 510 1.20 27.78 -6.29
C ALA A 510 1.50 29.24 -5.94
N LEU A 511 2.71 29.72 -6.25
CA LEU A 511 3.21 31.11 -6.52
C LEU A 511 2.60 32.36 -5.79
N ARG A 512 1.68 32.24 -4.83
CA ARG A 512 0.97 33.34 -4.15
C ARG A 512 0.56 33.03 -2.70
N ASP A 513 1.33 32.23 -1.95
CA ASP A 513 1.06 31.90 -0.54
C ASP A 513 -0.37 31.38 -0.23
N VAL A 514 -1.08 30.84 -1.23
CA VAL A 514 -2.38 30.16 -1.07
C VAL A 514 -2.15 28.66 -1.20
N LEU A 515 -2.60 27.91 -0.18
CA LEU A 515 -2.59 26.44 -0.21
C LEU A 515 -3.75 25.97 -1.10
N LEU A 516 -3.42 25.32 -2.20
CA LEU A 516 -4.35 24.50 -2.98
C LEU A 516 -4.27 23.06 -2.47
N SER A 517 -5.39 22.54 -1.97
CA SER A 517 -5.57 21.09 -1.83
C SER A 517 -6.51 20.61 -2.92
N LEU A 518 -6.09 19.58 -3.64
CA LEU A 518 -6.83 18.98 -4.76
C LEU A 518 -7.38 17.61 -4.32
N PRO A 519 -8.55 17.52 -3.68
CA PRO A 519 -9.28 16.27 -3.58
C PRO A 519 -9.71 15.82 -4.99
N SER A 520 -9.37 14.58 -5.34
CA SER A 520 -9.84 13.95 -6.58
C SER A 520 -11.01 13.00 -6.31
N CYS A 521 -12.11 13.16 -7.07
CA CYS A 521 -13.22 12.22 -7.12
C CYS A 521 -13.05 11.28 -8.33
N PRO A 522 -12.66 10.00 -8.13
CA PRO A 522 -12.36 9.08 -9.24
C PRO A 522 -13.58 8.73 -10.11
N LEU A 523 -14.81 8.88 -9.61
CA LEU A 523 -16.03 8.60 -10.37
C LEU A 523 -16.51 9.77 -11.25
N CYS A 524 -16.04 11.00 -11.01
CA CYS A 524 -16.48 12.20 -11.74
C CYS A 524 -15.44 12.83 -12.68
N CYS A 525 -14.22 12.29 -12.79
CA CYS A 525 -13.13 12.90 -13.57
C CYS A 525 -12.90 14.40 -13.25
N SER A 526 -13.22 14.83 -12.02
CA SER A 526 -13.21 16.24 -11.64
C SER A 526 -12.25 16.45 -10.46
N LEU A 527 -11.21 17.25 -10.70
CA LEU A 527 -10.37 17.84 -9.64
C LEU A 527 -11.11 19.03 -9.04
N CYS A 528 -11.33 19.02 -7.73
CA CYS A 528 -12.00 20.12 -7.05
C CYS A 528 -10.99 20.92 -6.21
N PRO A 529 -10.37 21.98 -6.74
CA PRO A 529 -9.44 22.79 -5.98
C PRO A 529 -10.15 23.46 -4.81
N THR A 530 -9.69 23.19 -3.59
CA THR A 530 -10.07 23.97 -2.40
C THR A 530 -8.92 24.91 -2.05
N MET A 531 -9.25 26.20 -1.96
CA MET A 531 -8.31 27.27 -1.65
C MET A 531 -8.42 27.62 -0.17
N SER A 532 -7.30 27.63 0.55
CA SER A 532 -7.29 28.21 1.91
C SER A 532 -7.60 29.71 1.84
N ARG A 533 -8.38 30.21 2.79
CA ARG A 533 -8.68 31.64 2.93
C ARG A 533 -7.77 32.25 3.99
N GLY A 534 -7.37 33.51 3.80
CA GLY A 534 -6.69 34.26 4.86
C GLY A 534 -7.60 34.48 6.07
N LEU A 535 -7.06 34.29 7.26
CA LEU A 535 -7.69 34.53 8.55
C LEU A 535 -7.30 35.92 9.06
N ALA A 536 -8.28 36.70 9.50
CA ALA A 536 -8.05 37.92 10.25
C ALA A 536 -8.65 37.77 11.66
N VAL A 537 -7.82 37.91 12.70
CA VAL A 537 -8.28 37.96 14.09
C VAL A 537 -8.33 39.42 14.51
N VAL A 538 -9.54 39.92 14.76
CA VAL A 538 -9.78 41.32 15.16
C VAL A 538 -9.94 41.40 16.66
N THR A 539 -9.16 42.25 17.32
CA THR A 539 -9.27 42.56 18.74
C THR A 539 -9.95 43.91 18.89
N ALA A 540 -11.05 43.95 19.66
CA ALA A 540 -11.78 45.16 20.01
C ALA A 540 -11.58 45.48 21.50
N ARG A 541 -11.32 46.76 21.82
CA ARG A 541 -11.17 47.26 23.19
C ARG A 541 -12.05 48.49 23.36
N ALA A 542 -12.91 48.49 24.38
CA ALA A 542 -13.73 49.64 24.75
C ALA A 542 -13.28 50.19 26.10
N THR A 543 -13.12 51.51 26.20
CA THR A 543 -12.75 52.21 27.43
C THR A 543 -13.71 53.36 27.68
N PHE A 544 -14.06 53.60 28.94
CA PHE A 544 -15.00 54.64 29.36
C PHE A 544 -14.28 55.68 30.21
N ASN A 545 -14.49 56.96 29.92
CA ASN A 545 -13.93 58.06 30.67
C ASN A 545 -15.01 59.12 30.98
N PRO A 546 -15.40 59.32 32.26
CA PRO A 546 -14.97 58.56 33.42
C PRO A 546 -15.47 57.10 33.40
N ASP A 547 -14.80 56.22 34.14
CA ASP A 547 -15.19 54.81 34.31
C ASP A 547 -16.44 54.63 35.18
N LYS A 548 -16.80 55.67 35.94
CA LYS A 548 -18.01 55.75 36.76
C LYS A 548 -18.82 56.99 36.42
N VAL A 549 -20.11 56.79 36.19
CA VAL A 549 -21.06 57.88 35.94
C VAL A 549 -21.57 58.43 37.27
N ASN A 550 -21.37 59.74 37.50
CA ASN A 550 -22.02 60.46 38.59
C ASN A 550 -23.23 61.24 38.06
N ILE A 551 -24.44 60.78 38.40
CA ILE A 551 -25.73 61.33 37.94
C ILE A 551 -25.98 62.77 38.46
N LEU A 552 -25.31 63.15 39.55
CA LEU A 552 -25.42 64.50 40.14
C LEU A 552 -24.52 65.51 39.42
N SER A 553 -23.44 65.03 38.78
CA SER A 553 -22.50 65.86 38.03
C SER A 553 -22.98 65.99 36.59
N LYS A 554 -23.64 67.11 36.28
CA LYS A 554 -24.14 67.41 34.93
C LYS A 554 -23.07 68.14 34.12
N THR A 555 -22.30 67.36 33.37
CA THR A 555 -21.09 67.80 32.66
C THR A 555 -21.34 68.25 31.23
N CYS A 556 -22.49 67.92 30.63
CA CYS A 556 -22.80 68.26 29.23
C CYS A 556 -24.19 68.89 29.05
N ARG A 557 -24.40 69.59 27.93
CA ARG A 557 -25.67 70.23 27.57
C ARG A 557 -26.22 69.65 26.27
N VAL A 558 -27.39 69.00 26.33
CA VAL A 558 -28.10 68.41 25.17
C VAL A 558 -29.48 69.04 25.08
N SER A 559 -29.83 69.60 23.91
CA SER A 559 -31.14 70.24 23.66
C SER A 559 -31.56 71.24 24.75
N GLY A 560 -30.59 72.00 25.27
CA GLY A 560 -30.80 73.00 26.31
C GLY A 560 -30.78 72.47 27.76
N ARG A 561 -30.83 71.15 27.99
CA ARG A 561 -30.81 70.52 29.33
C ARG A 561 -29.41 70.06 29.73
N LEU A 562 -29.07 70.28 31.00
CA LEU A 562 -27.84 69.77 31.62
C LEU A 562 -28.02 68.27 31.97
N VAL A 563 -27.15 67.43 31.43
CA VAL A 563 -27.13 65.96 31.58
C VAL A 563 -25.73 65.47 31.96
N SER A 564 -25.64 64.28 32.55
CA SER A 564 -24.36 63.61 32.77
C SER A 564 -23.90 62.92 31.48
N CYS A 565 -22.65 63.10 31.12
CA CYS A 565 -22.05 62.51 29.92
C CYS A 565 -20.72 61.83 30.26
N PHE A 566 -20.35 60.85 29.44
CA PHE A 566 -19.03 60.23 29.46
C PHE A 566 -18.60 59.92 28.03
N ASN A 567 -17.29 59.84 27.83
CA ASN A 567 -16.71 59.46 26.55
C ASN A 567 -16.42 57.96 26.56
N THR A 568 -16.90 57.26 25.54
CA THR A 568 -16.53 55.87 25.27
C THR A 568 -15.60 55.83 24.05
N THR A 569 -14.42 55.25 24.21
CA THR A 569 -13.46 55.05 23.11
C THR A 569 -13.41 53.58 22.76
N VAL A 570 -13.59 53.26 21.48
CA VAL A 570 -13.55 51.90 20.96
C VAL A 570 -12.39 51.79 19.99
N CYS A 571 -11.46 50.90 20.29
CA CYS A 571 -10.27 50.63 19.51
C CYS A 571 -10.32 49.26 18.86
N PHE A 572 -9.90 49.16 17.60
CA PHE A 572 -9.80 47.92 16.84
C PHE A 572 -8.39 47.72 16.30
N SER A 573 -7.89 46.49 16.37
CA SER A 573 -6.66 46.06 15.70
C SER A 573 -6.87 44.66 15.10
N ALA A 574 -6.17 44.34 14.01
CA ALA A 574 -6.31 43.05 13.34
C ALA A 574 -4.95 42.37 13.14
N THR A 575 -4.91 41.05 13.36
CA THR A 575 -3.76 40.20 13.02
C THR A 575 -4.14 39.27 11.87
N PHE A 576 -3.31 39.23 10.82
CA PHE A 576 -3.58 38.48 9.59
C PHE A 576 -2.71 37.23 9.48
N ARG A 577 -3.29 36.12 8.99
CA ARG A 577 -2.59 34.87 8.66
C ARG A 577 -3.14 34.32 7.32
N PRO A 578 -2.34 34.20 6.24
CA PRO A 578 -0.90 34.49 6.13
C PRO A 578 -0.59 36.00 6.22
N LYS A 579 0.67 36.34 6.48
CA LYS A 579 1.12 37.74 6.64
C LYS A 579 1.09 38.53 5.33
N ILE A 580 0.87 37.89 4.18
CA ILE A 580 0.79 38.49 2.85
C ILE A 580 -0.33 37.75 2.09
N PRO A 581 -1.33 38.43 1.50
CA PRO A 581 -1.56 39.87 1.50
C PRO A 581 -2.03 40.39 2.87
N VAL A 582 -1.51 41.54 3.29
CA VAL A 582 -1.99 42.25 4.49
C VAL A 582 -3.29 42.96 4.10
N GLY A 583 -4.40 42.66 4.79
CA GLY A 583 -5.60 43.46 4.67
C GLY A 583 -5.34 44.93 5.06
N PRO A 584 -6.29 45.80 4.73
CA PRO A 584 -7.26 46.08 5.78
C PRO A 584 -8.50 45.20 5.64
N VAL A 585 -9.04 44.74 6.76
CA VAL A 585 -10.33 44.03 6.80
C VAL A 585 -11.44 45.05 7.03
N ALA A 586 -12.43 45.05 6.15
CA ALA A 586 -13.63 45.87 6.31
C ALA A 586 -14.58 45.19 7.30
N LEU A 587 -14.99 45.91 8.33
CA LEU A 587 -15.90 45.45 9.36
C LEU A 587 -17.04 46.45 9.50
N ARG A 588 -18.22 45.93 9.85
CA ARG A 588 -19.35 46.72 10.34
C ARG A 588 -19.56 46.35 11.80
N TYR A 589 -19.51 47.31 12.70
CA TYR A 589 -19.76 47.06 14.12
C TYR A 589 -20.94 47.88 14.63
N ASN A 590 -21.63 47.31 15.62
CA ASN A 590 -22.74 47.94 16.34
C ASN A 590 -22.33 48.15 17.79
N LEU A 591 -22.43 49.39 18.27
CA LEU A 591 -22.26 49.76 19.67
C LEU A 591 -23.66 50.00 20.26
N THR A 592 -24.05 49.18 21.23
CA THR A 592 -25.38 49.25 21.86
C THR A 592 -25.25 49.56 23.34
N LEU A 593 -25.95 50.61 23.79
CA LEU A 593 -26.07 50.94 25.21
C LEU A 593 -27.22 50.16 25.85
N ASP A 594 -27.00 49.67 27.08
CA ASP A 594 -27.94 48.81 27.81
C ASP A 594 -28.39 47.58 26.99
N ALA A 595 -27.44 46.86 26.37
CA ALA A 595 -27.74 45.72 25.49
C ALA A 595 -28.66 44.67 26.16
N ASP A 596 -28.47 44.38 27.44
CA ASP A 596 -29.31 43.43 28.19
C ASP A 596 -30.78 43.86 28.32
N LEU A 597 -31.05 45.17 28.22
CA LEU A 597 -32.39 45.75 28.29
C LEU A 597 -32.99 46.01 26.91
N GLN A 598 -32.36 45.54 25.83
CA GLN A 598 -32.80 45.79 24.46
C GLN A 598 -34.17 45.15 24.12
N SER A 599 -34.50 44.01 24.74
CA SER A 599 -35.78 43.31 24.58
C SER A 599 -36.89 43.84 25.48
N SER A 600 -36.55 44.71 26.44
CA SER A 600 -37.51 45.29 27.38
C SER A 600 -38.17 46.54 26.79
N ARG A 601 -39.42 46.86 27.19
CA ARG A 601 -40.06 48.15 26.87
C ARG A 601 -39.41 49.35 27.60
N VAL A 602 -38.27 49.14 28.26
CA VAL A 602 -37.58 50.16 29.06
C VAL A 602 -36.75 51.03 28.12
N THR A 603 -36.94 52.35 28.22
CA THR A 603 -36.11 53.35 27.53
C THR A 603 -34.65 53.23 28.00
N SER A 604 -33.70 53.22 27.08
CA SER A 604 -32.28 53.09 27.41
C SER A 604 -31.80 54.21 28.33
N ARG A 605 -30.97 53.89 29.32
CA ARG A 605 -30.40 54.88 30.24
C ARG A 605 -29.35 55.76 29.60
N GLY A 606 -28.89 55.43 28.39
CA GLY A 606 -27.89 56.20 27.65
C GLY A 606 -28.24 56.30 26.17
N GLN A 607 -27.86 57.42 25.56
CA GLN A 607 -27.99 57.64 24.12
C GLN A 607 -26.70 58.24 23.56
N PHE A 608 -26.44 57.98 22.29
CA PHE A 608 -25.38 58.67 21.54
C PHE A 608 -25.88 60.04 21.03
N SER A 609 -25.00 60.80 20.38
CA SER A 609 -25.31 62.13 19.84
C SER A 609 -26.45 62.18 18.83
N ASN A 610 -26.75 61.06 18.16
CA ASN A 610 -27.90 60.93 17.27
C ASN A 610 -29.22 60.65 18.01
N SER A 611 -29.25 60.74 19.35
CA SER A 611 -30.41 60.41 20.20
C SER A 611 -30.87 58.95 20.10
N GLU A 612 -30.04 58.07 19.55
CA GLU A 612 -30.30 56.64 19.47
C GLU A 612 -29.49 55.88 20.51
N ARG A 613 -29.98 54.70 20.89
CA ARG A 613 -29.26 53.79 21.80
C ARG A 613 -28.25 52.87 21.11
N VAL A 614 -28.32 52.79 19.78
CA VAL A 614 -27.44 51.97 18.93
C VAL A 614 -26.70 52.90 17.96
N LEU A 615 -25.41 52.66 17.81
CA LEU A 615 -24.59 53.28 16.77
C LEU A 615 -24.01 52.19 15.88
N GLN A 616 -24.14 52.34 14.57
CA GLN A 616 -23.54 51.45 13.58
C GLN A 616 -22.47 52.20 12.79
N LYS A 617 -21.30 51.57 12.60
CA LYS A 617 -20.17 52.15 11.86
C LYS A 617 -19.48 51.10 11.00
N ASP A 618 -19.00 51.56 9.85
CA ASP A 618 -18.16 50.80 8.93
C ASP A 618 -16.70 51.26 9.10
N ILE A 619 -15.80 50.32 9.37
CA ILE A 619 -14.37 50.58 9.61
C ILE A 619 -13.49 49.67 8.78
N ARG A 620 -12.26 50.12 8.51
CA ARG A 620 -11.20 49.34 7.85
C ARG A 620 -10.07 49.12 8.84
N VAL A 621 -9.97 47.91 9.38
CA VAL A 621 -9.02 47.58 10.44
C VAL A 621 -7.76 46.96 9.85
N SER A 622 -6.61 47.46 10.27
CA SER A 622 -5.29 46.97 9.88
C SER A 622 -4.53 46.47 11.11
N THR A 623 -3.23 46.19 10.97
CA THR A 623 -2.35 45.87 12.10
C THR A 623 -2.14 47.04 13.07
N ARG A 624 -2.33 48.28 12.61
CA ARG A 624 -2.32 49.47 13.47
C ARG A 624 -3.67 49.64 14.15
N GLU A 625 -3.64 49.96 15.44
CA GLU A 625 -4.83 50.22 16.23
C GLU A 625 -5.54 51.48 15.72
N LEU A 626 -6.85 51.36 15.48
CA LEU A 626 -7.73 52.45 15.07
C LEU A 626 -8.77 52.66 16.17
N CYS A 627 -8.83 53.86 16.74
CA CYS A 627 -9.73 54.20 17.83
C CYS A 627 -10.69 55.31 17.42
N ASP A 628 -11.97 55.13 17.74
CA ASP A 628 -13.00 56.16 17.64
C ASP A 628 -13.57 56.46 19.03
N THR A 629 -13.74 57.75 19.34
CA THR A 629 -14.36 58.20 20.60
C THR A 629 -15.77 58.72 20.35
N TYR A 630 -16.70 58.28 21.18
CA TYR A 630 -18.11 58.62 21.13
C TYR A 630 -18.54 59.22 22.46
N GLU A 631 -19.30 60.30 22.41
CA GLU A 631 -19.92 60.91 23.58
C GLU A 631 -21.27 60.23 23.85
N VAL A 632 -21.47 59.80 25.11
CA VAL A 632 -22.70 59.16 25.57
C VAL A 632 -23.38 60.05 26.58
N PHE A 633 -24.68 60.29 26.35
CA PHE A 633 -25.53 61.10 27.20
C PHE A 633 -26.42 60.21 28.05
N VAL A 634 -26.36 60.39 29.37
CA VAL A 634 -27.14 59.61 30.32
C VAL A 634 -28.53 60.25 30.45
N GLN A 635 -29.57 59.46 30.19
CA GLN A 635 -30.94 59.89 30.32
C GLN A 635 -31.35 59.93 31.79
N VAL A 636 -31.92 61.05 32.22
CA VAL A 636 -32.60 61.13 33.50
C VAL A 636 -33.99 60.53 33.32
N LYS A 637 -34.31 59.52 34.14
CA LYS A 637 -35.66 58.96 34.19
C LYS A 637 -36.63 60.10 34.49
N ILE A 638 -37.61 60.32 33.62
CA ILE A 638 -38.77 61.16 33.97
C ILE A 638 -39.54 60.31 34.97
N ASP A 639 -39.21 60.41 36.25
CA ASP A 639 -40.15 59.98 37.28
C ASP A 639 -41.40 60.84 37.06
N ASN A 640 -42.53 60.16 36.89
CA ASN A 640 -43.82 60.78 36.72
C ASN A 640 -44.02 61.81 37.84
N MET A 641 -43.89 63.10 37.50
CA MET A 641 -44.55 64.15 38.27
C MET A 641 -46.04 63.99 38.04
N LYS A 642 -46.68 63.19 38.90
CA LYS A 642 -48.05 63.37 39.35
C LYS A 642 -48.14 63.04 40.82
#